data_AF-A0A415EZX2-F1
#
_entry.id   AF-A0A415EZX2-F1
#
_cell.length_a   1.000
_cell.length_b   1.000
_cell.length_c   1.000
_cell.angle_alpha   90.00
_cell.angle_beta   90.00
_cell.angle_gamma   90.00
#
_symmetry.space_group_name_H-M   'P 1'
#
loop_
_entity.id
_entity.type
_entity.pdbx_description
1 polymer ?
#
loop_
_entity_poly.entity_id
_entity_poly.type
_entity_poly.pdbx_seq_one_letter_code
_entity_poly.pdbx_strand_id
1 'polypeptide(L)'
;MEAGALCTTELEFYKRFPLEARASIMNGWHNAVCANMTLFNHIYTKEVCQATALLYTKRGEFRKYSRKIYDKACNAGWLDEVCSHMSGRIKRKAGWWDDIEHCKETAKKYTTTKELITNEESCYASIVKHKWTKICCSHMKNRHKTYSNEDLAKIAKGYDIFSDFRKKEVNAYTVAQKRGILDDICSHMTVKRKVYQKYDETFNFENCQKKASLYKSRTEWMKSIDKRYYTYAHKMGWLDELCKDMNQNGNRKKRCIYVATFPDNHAYVGLTYNTMKRWRNHLRDEESSVLLHIKETGLKPTFTKLTDFMPAEEAKIKEGAYKEKYEKQGWIMLNRANTGALGGNNGYSKNEVIERASKYDNLTDFRLNDAGYYEAGYRSDYWDEIRLLCNAKTHLGYTEDDCRRISKPYKELKVFMKEKSAVYKAAIRLGIKDEICEHMKKKISWNLQTAEKYAKKCNSRSDFAKKYPGGYEFLKKEGLLDKFFGSPRNRLWNKDTIKAEALKYDNRHDFAVKSHKAYSAAVRLKILDEVCDHMKKPQKHECTSIEDAIDIAKRCSDRTELKKRHGKAYEMLRKADMLDGIAPEKKKKQPVKWTFEKRKEVAQKCNTRKEFKERFPQAYDVARSKGELNEICSHMKYHRHKWDENELINILSHVYNMRELKDFHHNAWSHLKSNGLVGKYKKYFKGHNEDK
;
A
#
# COMPACT_ATOMS: atom_id res chain seq x y z
N MET A 1 -19.00 18.77 34.58
CA MET A 1 -20.36 19.24 34.91
C MET A 1 -20.30 20.15 36.14
N GLU A 2 -19.77 19.68 37.27
CA GLU A 2 -19.60 20.48 38.50
C GLU A 2 -18.85 21.80 38.29
N ALA A 3 -17.69 21.77 37.62
CA ALA A 3 -16.93 22.99 37.31
C ALA A 3 -17.70 24.00 36.44
N GLY A 4 -18.57 23.53 35.54
CA GLY A 4 -19.43 24.39 34.73
C GLY A 4 -20.60 24.98 35.52
N ALA A 5 -21.12 24.26 36.51
CA ALA A 5 -22.19 24.74 37.38
C ALA A 5 -21.77 25.87 38.33
N LEU A 6 -20.45 26.02 38.57
CA LEU A 6 -19.87 27.09 39.38
C LEU A 6 -19.63 28.40 38.61
N CYS A 7 -19.96 28.44 37.32
CA CYS A 7 -19.72 29.58 36.45
C CYS A 7 -21.03 30.09 35.84
N THR A 8 -21.16 31.42 35.76
CA THR A 8 -22.35 32.11 35.24
C THR A 8 -22.27 32.37 33.73
N THR A 9 -21.06 32.40 33.18
CA THR A 9 -20.76 32.65 31.76
C THR A 9 -19.67 31.73 31.24
N GLU A 10 -19.64 31.50 29.92
CA GLU A 10 -18.56 30.74 29.26
C GLU A 10 -17.19 31.38 29.48
N LEU A 11 -17.10 32.71 29.50
CA LEU A 11 -15.86 33.44 29.72
C LEU A 11 -15.29 33.19 31.12
N GLU A 12 -16.16 33.16 32.13
CA GLU A 12 -15.78 32.81 33.49
C GLU A 12 -15.29 31.36 33.56
N PHE A 13 -15.96 30.45 32.86
CA PHE A 13 -15.55 29.05 32.78
C PHE A 13 -14.17 28.87 32.12
N TYR A 14 -13.90 29.57 31.02
CA TYR A 14 -12.59 29.54 30.35
C TYR A 14 -11.45 30.08 31.23
N LYS A 15 -11.74 31.10 32.06
CA LYS A 15 -10.75 31.71 32.95
C LYS A 15 -10.51 30.90 34.23
N ARG A 16 -11.58 30.42 34.86
CA ARG A 16 -11.53 29.78 36.18
C ARG A 16 -11.18 28.29 36.11
N PHE A 17 -11.60 27.60 35.06
CA PHE A 17 -11.42 26.15 34.88
C PHE A 17 -10.91 25.82 33.46
N PRO A 18 -9.70 26.29 33.08
CA PRO A 18 -9.21 26.17 31.71
C PRO A 18 -8.96 24.71 31.26
N LEU A 19 -8.58 23.81 32.18
CA LEU A 19 -8.32 22.41 31.85
C LEU A 19 -9.62 21.64 31.58
N GLU A 20 -10.63 21.87 32.42
CA GLU A 20 -11.97 21.29 32.34
C GLU A 20 -12.72 21.84 31.13
N ALA A 21 -12.57 23.13 30.85
CA ALA A 21 -13.11 23.76 29.65
C ALA A 21 -12.53 23.14 28.39
N ARG A 22 -11.20 23.01 28.30
CA ARG A 22 -10.52 22.33 27.18
C ARG A 22 -11.01 20.89 27.02
N ALA A 23 -11.08 20.14 28.11
CA ALA A 23 -11.55 18.76 28.08
C ALA A 23 -13.01 18.64 27.58
N SER A 24 -13.88 19.55 28.00
CA SER A 24 -15.29 19.57 27.55
C SER A 24 -15.43 19.84 26.04
N ILE A 25 -14.58 20.70 25.47
CA ILE A 25 -14.56 21.02 24.03
C ILE A 25 -14.02 19.85 23.23
N MET A 26 -12.89 19.26 23.65
CA MET A 26 -12.26 18.17 22.92
C MET A 26 -13.11 16.89 22.88
N ASN A 27 -13.91 16.63 23.92
CA ASN A 27 -14.80 15.47 24.00
C ASN A 27 -16.23 15.75 23.47
N GLY A 28 -16.51 16.96 23.00
CA GLY A 28 -17.81 17.33 22.42
C GLY A 28 -18.95 17.51 23.43
N TRP A 29 -18.65 17.62 24.73
CA TRP A 29 -19.64 17.81 25.80
C TRP A 29 -19.84 19.27 26.19
N HIS A 30 -19.13 20.19 25.54
CA HIS A 30 -19.10 21.60 25.91
C HIS A 30 -20.49 22.25 26.01
N ASN A 31 -21.36 22.01 25.03
CA ASN A 31 -22.73 22.54 25.05
C ASN A 31 -23.55 22.04 26.25
N ALA A 32 -23.30 20.81 26.72
CA ALA A 32 -23.98 20.25 27.88
C ALA A 32 -23.42 20.83 29.20
N VAL A 33 -22.12 21.08 29.27
CA VAL A 33 -21.45 21.69 30.43
C VAL A 33 -21.85 23.17 30.58
N CYS A 34 -22.03 23.87 29.47
CA CYS A 34 -22.39 25.29 29.45
C CYS A 34 -23.90 25.56 29.35
N ALA A 35 -24.75 24.53 29.39
CA ALA A 35 -26.20 24.66 29.17
C ALA A 35 -26.91 25.58 30.18
N ASN A 36 -26.37 25.69 31.40
CA ASN A 36 -26.92 26.50 32.48
C ASN A 36 -26.32 27.92 32.53
N MET A 37 -25.36 28.23 31.65
CA MET A 37 -24.73 29.55 31.59
C MET A 37 -25.58 30.50 30.74
N THR A 38 -25.56 31.79 31.05
CA THR A 38 -26.34 32.78 30.29
C THR A 38 -25.84 32.87 28.85
N LEU A 39 -26.70 32.49 27.90
CA LEU A 39 -26.47 32.61 26.46
C LEU A 39 -26.52 34.09 26.05
N PHE A 40 -25.41 34.79 26.18
CA PHE A 40 -25.26 36.05 25.44
C PHE A 40 -25.28 35.73 23.95
N ASN A 41 -26.18 36.38 23.20
CA ASN A 41 -26.15 36.45 21.74
C ASN A 41 -24.69 36.52 21.29
N HIS A 42 -24.24 35.58 20.45
CA HIS A 42 -22.84 35.30 20.10
C HIS A 42 -22.00 36.52 19.65
N ILE A 43 -21.67 37.40 20.58
CA ILE A 43 -20.70 38.47 20.40
C ILE A 43 -19.38 37.87 20.85
N TYR A 44 -18.65 37.32 19.89
CA TYR A 44 -17.27 36.91 20.07
C TYR A 44 -16.39 38.15 20.21
N THR A 45 -16.25 38.65 21.44
CA THR A 45 -15.36 39.77 21.77
C THR A 45 -13.90 39.32 21.73
N LYS A 46 -12.96 40.28 21.72
CA LYS A 46 -11.53 39.99 21.70
C LYS A 46 -11.10 39.20 22.94
N GLU A 47 -11.70 39.49 24.08
CA GLU A 47 -11.44 38.85 25.38
C GLU A 47 -11.89 37.39 25.38
N VAL A 48 -13.05 37.08 24.77
CA VAL A 48 -13.53 35.70 24.60
C VAL A 48 -12.60 34.93 23.67
N CYS A 49 -12.17 35.55 22.56
CA CYS A 49 -11.18 34.97 21.66
C CYS A 49 -9.85 34.68 22.39
N GLN A 50 -9.37 35.61 23.21
CA GLN A 50 -8.15 35.46 24.03
C GLN A 50 -8.28 34.30 25.03
N ALA A 51 -9.33 34.30 25.85
CA ALA A 51 -9.55 33.28 26.86
C ALA A 51 -9.69 31.88 26.25
N THR A 52 -10.37 31.77 25.10
CA THR A 52 -10.53 30.50 24.39
C THR A 52 -9.22 30.05 23.74
N ALA A 53 -8.42 30.97 23.21
CA ALA A 53 -7.11 30.64 22.62
C ALA A 53 -6.13 30.17 23.69
N LEU A 54 -6.17 30.70 24.91
CA LEU A 54 -5.33 30.24 26.03
C LEU A 54 -5.54 28.76 26.39
N LEU A 55 -6.67 28.16 26.01
CA LEU A 55 -6.95 26.74 26.20
C LEU A 55 -6.08 25.82 25.31
N TYR A 56 -5.45 26.37 24.27
CA TYR A 56 -4.70 25.61 23.26
C TYR A 56 -3.23 26.04 23.21
N THR A 57 -2.35 25.06 22.98
CA THR A 57 -0.91 25.29 22.82
C THR A 57 -0.48 25.49 21.37
N LYS A 58 -1.31 25.04 20.42
CA LYS A 58 -1.04 25.12 18.96
C LYS A 58 -2.20 25.79 18.23
N ARG A 59 -1.88 26.73 17.33
CA ARG A 59 -2.88 27.42 16.47
C ARG A 59 -3.77 26.47 15.67
N GLY A 60 -3.23 25.31 15.27
CA GLY A 60 -3.99 24.28 14.56
C GLY A 60 -5.09 23.62 15.40
N GLU A 61 -4.86 23.43 16.70
CA GLU A 61 -5.86 22.88 17.62
C GLU A 61 -6.97 23.91 17.88
N PHE A 62 -6.59 25.17 18.09
CA PHE A 62 -7.53 26.27 18.23
C PHE A 62 -8.47 26.37 17.01
N ARG A 63 -7.93 26.29 15.78
CA ARG A 63 -8.73 26.26 14.56
C ARG A 63 -9.67 25.05 14.47
N LYS A 64 -9.20 23.88 14.89
CA LYS A 64 -9.93 22.61 14.74
C LYS A 64 -11.12 22.55 15.71
N TYR A 65 -10.89 22.87 16.98
CA TYR A 65 -11.87 22.65 18.05
C TYR A 65 -12.72 23.89 18.36
N SER A 66 -12.22 25.10 18.09
CA SER A 66 -12.93 26.36 18.29
C SER A 66 -13.02 27.19 17.00
N ARG A 67 -13.44 26.54 15.90
CA ARG A 67 -13.44 27.11 14.54
C ARG A 67 -14.15 28.47 14.42
N LYS A 68 -15.33 28.64 15.01
CA LYS A 68 -16.10 29.90 14.92
C LYS A 68 -15.36 31.07 15.57
N ILE A 69 -14.73 30.82 16.71
CA ILE A 69 -13.96 31.82 17.48
C ILE A 69 -12.65 32.14 16.75
N TYR A 70 -11.98 31.11 16.21
CA TYR A 70 -10.80 31.26 15.37
C TYR A 70 -11.09 32.11 14.13
N ASP A 71 -12.17 31.80 13.40
CA ASP A 71 -12.55 32.51 12.18
C ASP A 71 -12.93 33.97 12.49
N LYS A 72 -13.59 34.24 13.64
CA LYS A 72 -13.81 35.62 14.10
C LYS A 72 -12.51 36.35 14.39
N ALA A 73 -11.60 35.76 15.15
CA ALA A 73 -10.29 36.37 15.47
C ALA A 73 -9.48 36.65 14.21
N CYS A 74 -9.56 35.77 13.19
CA CYS A 74 -8.95 35.98 11.88
C CYS A 74 -9.57 37.15 11.12
N ASN A 75 -10.91 37.19 11.01
CA ASN A 75 -11.61 38.21 10.24
C ASN A 75 -11.53 39.61 10.90
N ALA A 76 -11.40 39.66 12.23
CA ALA A 76 -11.22 40.89 12.98
C ALA A 76 -9.75 41.35 13.12
N GLY A 77 -8.79 40.58 12.59
CA GLY A 77 -7.36 40.90 12.66
C GLY A 77 -6.71 40.69 14.04
N TRP A 78 -7.39 40.03 14.99
CA TRP A 78 -6.88 39.80 16.35
C TRP A 78 -6.07 38.51 16.49
N LEU A 79 -6.00 37.69 15.42
CA LEU A 79 -5.48 36.33 15.50
C LEU A 79 -4.02 36.24 15.97
N ASP A 80 -3.16 37.15 15.54
CA ASP A 80 -1.74 37.11 15.90
C ASP A 80 -1.50 37.49 17.37
N GLU A 81 -2.26 38.46 17.88
CA GLU A 81 -2.23 38.88 19.27
C GLU A 81 -2.80 37.78 20.19
N VAL A 82 -3.97 37.24 19.82
CA VAL A 82 -4.68 36.19 20.55
C VAL A 82 -3.92 34.86 20.60
N CYS A 83 -3.10 34.59 19.59
CA CYS A 83 -2.29 33.37 19.49
C CYS A 83 -0.79 33.61 19.68
N SER A 84 -0.41 34.68 20.39
CA SER A 84 0.99 35.04 20.65
C SER A 84 1.71 34.02 21.55
N HIS A 85 1.00 33.39 22.49
CA HIS A 85 1.53 32.33 23.36
C HIS A 85 1.67 30.97 22.66
N MET A 86 1.07 30.79 21.48
CA MET A 86 1.09 29.52 20.75
C MET A 86 2.33 29.41 19.87
N SER A 87 3.27 28.56 20.25
CA SER A 87 4.43 28.25 19.42
C SER A 87 4.02 27.49 18.14
N GLY A 88 4.22 28.10 16.97
CA GLY A 88 4.03 27.49 15.66
C GLY A 88 4.70 28.31 14.55
N ARG A 89 5.10 27.65 13.45
CA ARG A 89 5.71 28.35 12.30
C ARG A 89 4.76 29.42 11.77
N ILE A 90 5.19 30.68 11.81
CA ILE A 90 4.49 31.80 11.16
C ILE A 90 4.39 31.46 9.68
N LYS A 91 3.16 31.30 9.16
CA LYS A 91 2.94 31.07 7.73
C LYS A 91 3.11 32.40 7.01
N ARG A 92 4.24 32.54 6.29
CA ARG A 92 4.52 33.68 5.42
C ARG A 92 3.53 33.70 4.23
N LYS A 93 3.19 34.88 3.72
CA LYS A 93 2.27 35.07 2.58
C LYS A 93 2.77 34.29 1.35
N ALA A 94 1.85 33.81 0.51
CA ALA A 94 2.21 33.15 -0.74
C ALA A 94 3.09 34.07 -1.61
N GLY A 95 4.20 33.53 -2.13
CA GLY A 95 5.19 34.28 -2.92
C GLY A 95 6.31 34.96 -2.10
N TRP A 96 6.29 34.89 -0.77
CA TRP A 96 7.31 35.52 0.08
C TRP A 96 8.75 35.08 -0.25
N TRP A 97 8.93 33.81 -0.61
CA TRP A 97 10.25 33.27 -0.97
C TRP A 97 10.63 33.45 -2.43
N ASP A 98 9.73 33.96 -3.27
CA ASP A 98 10.04 34.27 -4.67
C ASP A 98 10.80 35.61 -4.80
N ASP A 99 11.10 36.27 -3.68
CA ASP A 99 11.97 37.46 -3.60
C ASP A 99 13.36 37.08 -3.04
N ILE A 100 14.40 37.53 -3.76
CA ILE A 100 15.79 37.26 -3.46
C ILE A 100 16.25 37.91 -2.15
N GLU A 101 15.77 39.11 -1.82
CA GLU A 101 16.23 39.83 -0.62
C GLU A 101 15.76 39.13 0.66
N HIS A 102 14.51 38.66 0.67
CA HIS A 102 13.97 37.84 1.76
C HIS A 102 14.74 36.52 1.94
N CYS A 103 15.12 35.86 0.84
CA CYS A 103 15.92 34.65 0.87
C CYS A 103 17.36 34.93 1.37
N LYS A 104 17.96 36.05 0.95
CA LYS A 104 19.31 36.46 1.32
C LYS A 104 19.40 36.84 2.80
N GLU A 105 18.45 37.62 3.31
CA GLU A 105 18.39 37.99 4.72
C GLU A 105 18.17 36.76 5.62
N THR A 106 17.28 35.84 5.20
CA THR A 106 17.04 34.60 5.94
C THR A 106 18.27 33.68 5.91
N ALA A 107 18.92 33.55 4.75
CA ALA A 107 20.12 32.72 4.60
C ALA A 107 21.31 33.26 5.43
N LYS A 108 21.47 34.57 5.57
CA LYS A 108 22.51 35.17 6.44
C LYS A 108 22.43 34.71 7.90
N LYS A 109 21.26 34.29 8.40
CA LYS A 109 21.06 33.84 9.79
C LYS A 109 21.70 32.47 10.08
N TYR A 110 22.07 31.73 9.04
CA TYR A 110 22.59 30.37 9.17
C TYR A 110 24.03 30.27 8.67
N THR A 111 24.82 29.44 9.33
CA THR A 111 26.25 29.29 9.02
C THR A 111 26.52 28.13 8.05
N THR A 112 25.59 27.16 7.98
CA THR A 112 25.69 26.00 7.08
C THR A 112 24.40 25.79 6.29
N THR A 113 24.53 25.20 5.10
CA THR A 113 23.40 24.85 4.24
C THR A 113 22.45 23.84 4.90
N LYS A 114 22.98 22.92 5.72
CA LYS A 114 22.17 21.95 6.47
C LYS A 114 21.30 22.62 7.54
N GLU A 115 21.84 23.60 8.26
CA GLU A 115 21.07 24.40 9.24
C GLU A 115 19.95 25.17 8.56
N LEU A 116 20.24 25.79 7.41
CA LEU A 116 19.23 26.50 6.61
C LEU A 116 18.12 25.56 6.14
N ILE A 117 18.45 24.38 5.62
CA ILE A 117 17.45 23.39 5.17
C ILE A 117 16.58 22.90 6.33
N THR A 118 17.20 22.59 7.47
CA THR A 118 16.48 22.01 8.62
C THR A 118 15.48 23.00 9.22
N ASN A 119 15.87 24.28 9.29
CA ASN A 119 15.06 25.32 9.92
C ASN A 119 14.13 26.04 8.93
N GLU A 120 14.59 26.30 7.70
CA GLU A 120 13.90 27.12 6.69
C GLU A 120 13.94 26.45 5.30
N GLU A 121 13.41 25.23 5.23
CA GLU A 121 13.36 24.39 4.02
C GLU A 121 12.78 25.12 2.80
N SER A 122 11.68 25.87 3.00
CA SER A 122 11.02 26.62 1.93
C SER A 122 11.88 27.74 1.34
N CYS A 123 12.73 28.37 2.18
CA CYS A 123 13.71 29.36 1.73
C CYS A 123 14.75 28.71 0.82
N TYR A 124 15.36 27.60 1.27
CA TYR A 124 16.37 26.89 0.50
C TYR A 124 15.82 26.33 -0.81
N ALA A 125 14.61 25.78 -0.80
CA ALA A 125 13.94 25.28 -2.00
C ALA A 125 13.76 26.40 -3.05
N SER A 126 13.40 27.61 -2.62
CA SER A 126 13.28 28.77 -3.52
C SER A 126 14.64 29.20 -4.07
N ILE A 127 15.66 29.28 -3.22
CA ILE A 127 17.05 29.58 -3.63
C ILE A 127 17.53 28.61 -4.72
N VAL A 128 17.26 27.31 -4.58
CA VAL A 128 17.64 26.30 -5.58
C VAL A 128 16.80 26.45 -6.87
N LYS A 129 15.47 26.59 -6.74
CA LYS A 129 14.54 26.76 -7.86
C LYS A 129 14.92 27.96 -8.75
N HIS A 130 15.33 29.07 -8.12
CA HIS A 130 15.72 30.31 -8.81
C HIS A 130 17.23 30.45 -9.06
N LYS A 131 18.02 29.41 -8.76
CA LYS A 131 19.49 29.36 -8.95
C LYS A 131 20.28 30.46 -8.19
N TRP A 132 19.78 30.91 -7.04
CA TRP A 132 20.41 31.94 -6.21
C TRP A 132 21.44 31.42 -5.21
N THR A 133 21.84 30.15 -5.29
CA THR A 133 22.76 29.51 -4.33
C THR A 133 24.08 30.27 -4.15
N LYS A 134 24.64 30.81 -5.24
CA LYS A 134 25.87 31.60 -5.19
C LYS A 134 25.70 32.96 -4.52
N ILE A 135 24.48 33.50 -4.49
CA ILE A 135 24.18 34.84 -3.94
C ILE A 135 23.74 34.72 -2.48
N CYS A 136 22.84 33.80 -2.18
CA CYS A 136 22.26 33.65 -0.84
C CYS A 136 23.09 32.76 0.10
N CYS A 137 23.89 31.82 -0.41
CA CYS A 137 24.56 30.81 0.40
C CYS A 137 26.09 30.80 0.26
N SER A 138 26.71 31.83 -0.32
CA SER A 138 28.17 31.90 -0.52
C SER A 138 28.97 31.95 0.79
N HIS A 139 28.40 32.53 1.84
CA HIS A 139 29.03 32.62 3.17
C HIS A 139 28.95 31.31 3.97
N MET A 140 28.18 30.32 3.50
CA MET A 140 27.92 29.10 4.25
C MET A 140 29.02 28.06 4.05
N LYS A 141 29.58 27.54 5.14
CA LYS A 141 30.61 26.49 5.09
C LYS A 141 29.99 25.17 4.63
N ASN A 142 30.49 24.62 3.52
CA ASN A 142 30.11 23.28 3.07
C ASN A 142 30.85 22.22 3.88
N ARG A 143 30.13 21.20 4.37
CA ARG A 143 30.70 20.07 5.12
C ARG A 143 31.42 19.03 4.25
N HIS A 144 31.50 19.22 2.94
CA HIS A 144 32.33 18.35 2.12
C HIS A 144 33.79 18.56 2.52
N LYS A 145 34.35 17.59 3.25
CA LYS A 145 35.78 17.55 3.58
C LYS A 145 36.53 17.57 2.26
N THR A 146 37.09 18.73 1.91
CA THR A 146 37.97 18.87 0.76
C THR A 146 39.32 18.32 1.17
N TYR A 147 39.77 17.26 0.49
CA TYR A 147 41.08 16.70 0.74
C TYR A 147 42.10 17.37 -0.19
N SER A 148 43.17 17.94 0.37
CA SER A 148 44.37 18.25 -0.41
C SER A 148 45.09 16.95 -0.80
N ASN A 149 46.07 17.01 -1.70
CA ASN A 149 46.84 15.81 -2.05
C ASN A 149 47.72 15.37 -0.86
N GLU A 150 48.21 16.32 -0.06
CA GLU A 150 48.97 16.08 1.18
C GLU A 150 48.10 15.43 2.26
N ASP A 151 46.84 15.84 2.39
CA ASP A 151 45.88 15.22 3.32
C ASP A 151 45.62 13.76 2.95
N LEU A 152 45.46 13.47 1.65
CA LEU A 152 45.26 12.11 1.16
C LEU A 152 46.50 11.24 1.41
N ALA A 153 47.70 11.79 1.21
CA ALA A 153 48.95 11.10 1.49
C ALA A 153 49.11 10.80 2.99
N LYS A 154 48.77 11.75 3.88
CA LYS A 154 48.79 11.53 5.34
C LYS A 154 47.80 10.46 5.79
N ILE A 155 46.59 10.47 5.25
CA ILE A 155 45.58 9.46 5.57
C ILE A 155 46.03 8.09 5.07
N ALA A 156 46.52 8.01 3.83
CA ALA A 156 47.05 6.78 3.24
C ALA A 156 48.19 6.22 4.10
N LYS A 157 49.15 7.05 4.54
CA LYS A 157 50.27 6.64 5.41
C LYS A 157 49.86 5.94 6.70
N GLY A 158 48.62 6.12 7.17
CA GLY A 158 48.08 5.43 8.35
C GLY A 158 47.66 3.96 8.10
N TYR A 159 47.81 3.44 6.88
CA TYR A 159 47.39 2.09 6.53
C TYR A 159 48.52 1.33 5.83
N ASP A 160 48.89 0.16 6.36
CA ASP A 160 49.91 -0.68 5.73
C ASP A 160 49.35 -1.60 4.62
N ILE A 161 48.02 -1.72 4.54
CA ILE A 161 47.30 -2.65 3.65
C ILE A 161 46.30 -1.88 2.77
N PHE A 162 46.45 -2.01 1.45
CA PHE A 162 45.61 -1.29 0.46
C PHE A 162 44.10 -1.58 0.59
N SER A 163 43.74 -2.84 0.88
CA SER A 163 42.32 -3.21 1.03
C SER A 163 41.66 -2.55 2.24
N ASP A 164 42.45 -2.23 3.28
CA ASP A 164 41.97 -1.60 4.50
C ASP A 164 41.76 -0.10 4.28
N PHE A 165 42.71 0.56 3.63
CA PHE A 165 42.56 1.95 3.18
C PHE A 165 41.30 2.12 2.31
N ARG A 166 41.13 1.26 1.30
CA ARG A 166 39.95 1.29 0.41
C ARG A 166 38.62 1.12 1.15
N LYS A 167 38.56 0.24 2.16
CA LYS A 167 37.31 -0.09 2.88
C LYS A 167 36.98 0.89 3.99
N LYS A 168 38.00 1.34 4.74
CA LYS A 168 37.83 2.20 5.91
C LYS A 168 37.75 3.68 5.52
N GLU A 169 38.50 4.10 4.49
CA GLU A 169 38.57 5.48 4.02
C GLU A 169 38.04 5.64 2.60
N VAL A 170 36.79 5.19 2.38
CA VAL A 170 36.12 5.15 1.07
C VAL A 170 36.13 6.51 0.36
N ASN A 171 35.91 7.60 1.10
CA ASN A 171 35.87 8.95 0.53
C ASN A 171 37.25 9.42 0.06
N ALA A 172 38.28 9.22 0.87
CA ALA A 172 39.66 9.58 0.53
C ALA A 172 40.16 8.75 -0.66
N TYR A 173 39.91 7.43 -0.64
CA TYR A 173 40.19 6.52 -1.76
C TYR A 173 39.56 6.99 -3.07
N THR A 174 38.27 7.33 -3.04
CA THR A 174 37.53 7.76 -4.24
C THR A 174 38.09 9.07 -4.82
N VAL A 175 38.45 10.01 -3.95
CA VAL A 175 39.04 11.30 -4.38
C VAL A 175 40.42 11.07 -4.98
N ALA A 176 41.28 10.26 -4.33
CA ALA A 176 42.60 9.92 -4.84
C ALA A 176 42.53 9.18 -6.19
N GLN A 177 41.60 8.24 -6.35
CA GLN A 177 41.37 7.51 -7.61
C GLN A 177 40.94 8.45 -8.73
N LYS A 178 39.99 9.36 -8.47
CA LYS A 178 39.55 10.35 -9.47
C LYS A 178 40.65 11.31 -9.91
N ARG A 179 41.62 11.56 -9.03
CA ARG A 179 42.79 12.41 -9.31
C ARG A 179 43.98 11.64 -9.90
N GLY A 180 43.91 10.31 -9.98
CA GLY A 180 45.00 9.48 -10.50
C GLY A 180 46.24 9.39 -9.59
N ILE A 181 46.19 9.92 -8.36
CA ILE A 181 47.34 9.96 -7.43
C ILE A 181 47.40 8.73 -6.50
N LEU A 182 46.57 7.72 -6.77
CA LEU A 182 46.38 6.58 -5.87
C LEU A 182 47.67 5.76 -5.72
N ASP A 183 48.40 5.59 -6.82
CA ASP A 183 49.65 4.82 -6.85
C ASP A 183 50.74 5.52 -6.05
N ASP A 184 50.84 6.85 -6.16
CA ASP A 184 51.82 7.66 -5.42
C ASP A 184 51.57 7.58 -3.90
N ILE A 185 50.33 7.81 -3.46
CA ILE A 185 50.01 7.85 -2.03
C ILE A 185 49.95 6.45 -1.39
N CYS A 186 49.71 5.39 -2.19
CA CYS A 186 49.63 4.01 -1.70
C CYS A 186 50.88 3.17 -2.00
N SER A 187 51.96 3.77 -2.51
CA SER A 187 53.21 3.10 -2.89
C SER A 187 53.85 2.27 -1.75
N HIS A 188 53.65 2.70 -0.51
CA HIS A 188 54.15 2.02 0.70
C HIS A 188 53.25 0.85 1.17
N MET A 189 52.05 0.70 0.61
CA MET A 189 51.08 -0.29 1.07
C MET A 189 51.32 -1.65 0.44
N THR A 190 51.28 -2.70 1.26
CA THR A 190 51.35 -4.07 0.76
C THR A 190 50.03 -4.47 0.10
N VAL A 191 50.11 -4.93 -1.16
CA VAL A 191 48.98 -5.53 -1.86
C VAL A 191 48.88 -7.00 -1.45
N LYS A 192 47.81 -7.41 -0.77
CA LYS A 192 47.47 -8.84 -0.67
C LYS A 192 47.19 -9.38 -2.09
N ARG A 193 48.18 -9.97 -2.74
CA ARG A 193 47.93 -10.88 -3.86
C ARG A 193 47.12 -12.07 -3.31
N LYS A 194 46.05 -12.48 -4.01
CA LYS A 194 45.34 -13.71 -3.68
C LYS A 194 46.37 -14.84 -3.65
N VAL A 195 46.55 -15.48 -2.50
CA VAL A 195 47.35 -16.70 -2.40
C VAL A 195 46.66 -17.74 -3.28
N TYR A 196 47.28 -18.12 -4.39
CA TYR A 196 46.84 -19.29 -5.14
C TYR A 196 46.96 -20.50 -4.20
N GLN A 197 45.84 -21.18 -3.93
CA GLN A 197 45.86 -22.41 -3.14
C GLN A 197 46.72 -23.43 -3.88
N LYS A 198 47.81 -23.86 -3.24
CA LYS A 198 48.77 -24.83 -3.79
C LYS A 198 48.10 -26.20 -3.83
N TYR A 199 47.99 -26.79 -5.02
CA TYR A 199 47.57 -28.19 -5.17
C TYR A 199 48.74 -29.08 -4.73
N ASP A 200 48.45 -30.13 -3.95
CA ASP A 200 49.44 -31.13 -3.53
C ASP A 200 49.62 -32.23 -4.60
N GLU A 201 50.53 -33.16 -4.36
CA GLU A 201 50.86 -34.29 -5.26
C GLU A 201 49.69 -35.25 -5.50
N THR A 202 48.62 -35.17 -4.70
CA THR A 202 47.42 -36.00 -4.89
C THR A 202 46.56 -35.52 -6.05
N PHE A 203 46.74 -34.29 -6.53
CA PHE A 203 46.03 -33.73 -7.69
C PHE A 203 46.76 -34.13 -8.98
N ASN A 204 46.44 -35.32 -9.46
CA ASN A 204 46.91 -35.87 -10.74
C ASN A 204 45.75 -36.49 -11.53
N PHE A 205 46.00 -36.88 -12.79
CA PHE A 205 44.95 -37.39 -13.68
C PHE A 205 44.27 -38.64 -13.11
N GLU A 206 45.04 -39.61 -12.62
CA GLU A 206 44.52 -40.89 -12.12
C GLU A 206 43.62 -40.70 -10.89
N ASN A 207 44.00 -39.84 -9.95
CA ASN A 207 43.16 -39.50 -8.81
C ASN A 207 41.92 -38.71 -9.23
N CYS A 208 42.03 -37.79 -10.21
CA CYS A 208 40.86 -37.13 -10.77
C CYS A 208 39.90 -38.13 -11.43
N GLN A 209 40.41 -39.16 -12.11
CA GLN A 209 39.62 -40.23 -12.71
C GLN A 209 38.92 -41.11 -11.66
N LYS A 210 39.66 -41.54 -10.63
CA LYS A 210 39.11 -42.29 -9.48
C LYS A 210 38.02 -41.50 -8.76
N LYS A 211 38.19 -40.18 -8.63
CA LYS A 211 37.16 -39.31 -8.04
C LYS A 211 35.99 -39.08 -8.97
N ALA A 212 36.22 -38.91 -10.26
CA ALA A 212 35.18 -38.74 -11.27
C ALA A 212 34.24 -39.96 -11.31
N SER A 213 34.78 -41.19 -11.31
CA SER A 213 33.98 -42.42 -11.42
C SER A 213 32.99 -42.66 -10.27
N LEU A 214 33.12 -41.93 -9.16
CA LEU A 214 32.17 -41.97 -8.04
C LEU A 214 30.84 -41.26 -8.35
N TYR A 215 30.79 -40.45 -9.41
CA TYR A 215 29.65 -39.58 -9.72
C TYR A 215 28.98 -39.95 -11.04
N LYS A 216 27.65 -39.86 -11.09
CA LYS A 216 26.86 -40.27 -12.25
C LYS A 216 26.78 -39.18 -13.32
N SER A 217 27.04 -37.92 -12.96
CA SER A 217 26.99 -36.78 -13.90
C SER A 217 28.04 -35.71 -13.58
N ARG A 218 28.48 -34.96 -14.60
CA ARG A 218 29.41 -33.82 -14.45
C ARG A 218 28.96 -32.82 -13.38
N THR A 219 27.65 -32.54 -13.34
CA THR A 219 27.06 -31.59 -12.38
C THR A 219 27.13 -32.11 -10.95
N GLU A 220 26.98 -33.41 -10.75
CA GLU A 220 27.08 -34.05 -9.45
C GLU A 220 28.52 -33.99 -8.94
N TRP A 221 29.50 -34.31 -9.79
CA TRP A 221 30.91 -34.20 -9.44
C TRP A 221 31.32 -32.75 -9.09
N MET A 222 30.86 -31.77 -9.87
CA MET A 222 31.11 -30.35 -9.63
C MET A 222 30.56 -29.86 -8.28
N LYS A 223 29.42 -30.41 -7.83
CA LYS A 223 28.75 -30.02 -6.57
C LYS A 223 29.16 -30.88 -5.37
N SER A 224 30.01 -31.88 -5.59
CA SER A 224 30.42 -32.83 -4.57
C SER A 224 31.46 -32.26 -3.59
N ILE A 225 31.77 -33.06 -2.55
CA ILE A 225 32.89 -32.77 -1.66
C ILE A 225 34.24 -32.81 -2.38
N ASP A 226 34.34 -33.58 -3.47
CA ASP A 226 35.52 -33.72 -4.31
C ASP A 226 35.60 -32.63 -5.40
N LYS A 227 34.82 -31.53 -5.30
CA LYS A 227 34.83 -30.42 -6.27
C LYS A 227 36.23 -29.85 -6.54
N ARG A 228 37.18 -30.00 -5.61
CA ARG A 228 38.58 -29.59 -5.79
C ARG A 228 39.25 -30.35 -6.94
N TYR A 229 38.99 -31.65 -7.09
CA TYR A 229 39.50 -32.46 -8.20
C TYR A 229 38.82 -32.07 -9.52
N TYR A 230 37.53 -31.72 -9.48
CA TYR A 230 36.82 -31.17 -10.64
C TYR A 230 37.44 -29.84 -11.12
N THR A 231 37.71 -28.90 -10.20
CA THR A 231 38.34 -27.62 -10.54
C THR A 231 39.75 -27.80 -11.09
N TYR A 232 40.52 -28.73 -10.53
CA TYR A 232 41.85 -29.07 -11.03
C TYR A 232 41.78 -29.68 -12.43
N ALA A 233 40.92 -30.69 -12.64
CA ALA A 233 40.69 -31.31 -13.95
C ALA A 233 40.22 -30.30 -15.01
N HIS A 234 39.36 -29.35 -14.64
CA HIS A 234 38.96 -28.24 -15.52
C HIS A 234 40.16 -27.38 -15.92
N LYS A 235 41.00 -27.01 -14.94
CA LYS A 235 42.19 -26.18 -15.19
C LYS A 235 43.20 -26.89 -16.10
N MET A 236 43.29 -28.21 -16.00
CA MET A 236 44.18 -29.03 -16.83
C MET A 236 43.54 -29.47 -18.17
N GLY A 237 42.26 -29.14 -18.40
CA GLY A 237 41.55 -29.51 -19.64
C GLY A 237 41.08 -30.97 -19.73
N TRP A 238 41.07 -31.72 -18.64
CA TRP A 238 40.78 -33.17 -18.62
C TRP A 238 39.30 -33.53 -18.50
N LEU A 239 38.41 -32.55 -18.30
CA LEU A 239 37.00 -32.84 -17.99
C LEU A 239 36.29 -33.65 -19.06
N ASP A 240 36.57 -33.40 -20.34
CA ASP A 240 35.86 -34.08 -21.42
C ASP A 240 36.19 -35.57 -21.48
N GLU A 241 37.46 -35.92 -21.26
CA GLU A 241 37.94 -37.29 -21.21
C GLU A 241 37.45 -38.01 -19.93
N LEU A 242 37.61 -37.37 -18.77
CA LEU A 242 37.23 -37.95 -17.48
C LEU A 242 35.71 -38.13 -17.30
N CYS A 243 34.91 -37.37 -18.05
CA CYS A 243 33.45 -37.37 -17.93
C CYS A 243 32.74 -37.83 -19.21
N LYS A 244 33.40 -38.62 -20.05
CA LYS A 244 32.82 -39.13 -21.31
C LYS A 244 31.68 -40.13 -21.07
N ASP A 245 31.82 -40.98 -20.04
CA ASP A 245 30.89 -42.06 -19.71
C ASP A 245 29.80 -41.62 -18.70
N MET A 246 29.82 -40.35 -18.28
CA MET A 246 28.85 -39.81 -17.33
C MET A 246 27.53 -39.45 -18.01
N ASN A 247 26.41 -39.61 -17.28
CA ASN A 247 25.10 -39.20 -17.75
C ASN A 247 25.09 -37.70 -18.07
N GLN A 248 24.76 -37.38 -19.31
CA GLN A 248 24.55 -36.00 -19.72
C GLN A 248 23.23 -35.50 -19.14
N ASN A 249 23.28 -34.51 -18.24
CA ASN A 249 22.07 -33.86 -17.76
C ASN A 249 21.49 -32.96 -18.86
N GLY A 250 20.17 -32.91 -18.95
CA GLY A 250 19.47 -31.92 -19.76
C GLY A 250 19.77 -30.50 -19.29
N ASN A 251 19.68 -29.55 -20.22
CA ASN A 251 19.80 -28.12 -19.94
C ASN A 251 18.78 -27.34 -20.78
N ARG A 252 18.79 -26.01 -20.74
CA ARG A 252 17.85 -25.19 -21.54
C ARG A 252 17.86 -25.49 -23.04
N LYS A 253 19.00 -25.93 -23.58
CA LYS A 253 19.20 -26.31 -24.99
C LYS A 253 18.97 -27.80 -25.27
N LYS A 254 19.05 -28.68 -24.26
CA LYS A 254 18.85 -30.14 -24.41
C LYS A 254 17.70 -30.66 -23.54
N ARG A 255 16.66 -31.23 -24.16
CA ARG A 255 15.39 -31.70 -23.56
C ARG A 255 15.16 -33.18 -23.89
N CYS A 256 14.46 -33.92 -23.04
CA CYS A 256 13.98 -35.27 -23.30
C CYS A 256 12.45 -35.30 -23.28
N ILE A 257 11.85 -36.32 -23.90
CA ILE A 257 10.42 -36.60 -23.84
C ILE A 257 10.12 -37.59 -22.73
N TYR A 258 9.01 -37.41 -22.03
CA TYR A 258 8.49 -38.34 -21.05
C TYR A 258 6.98 -38.53 -21.24
N VAL A 259 6.45 -39.58 -20.63
CA VAL A 259 5.01 -39.84 -20.53
C VAL A 259 4.63 -40.15 -19.09
N ALA A 260 3.44 -39.71 -18.68
CA ALA A 260 2.77 -40.15 -17.47
C ALA A 260 1.49 -40.91 -17.88
N THR A 261 1.44 -42.21 -17.63
CA THR A 261 0.29 -43.08 -17.98
C THR A 261 -0.51 -43.46 -16.74
N PHE A 262 -1.82 -43.64 -16.89
CA PHE A 262 -2.73 -44.05 -15.83
C PHE A 262 -3.39 -45.40 -16.15
N PRO A 263 -3.85 -46.16 -15.13
CA PRO A 263 -4.52 -47.45 -15.34
C PRO A 263 -5.82 -47.39 -16.14
N ASP A 264 -6.47 -46.24 -16.23
CA ASP A 264 -7.72 -46.00 -16.95
C ASP A 264 -7.49 -45.51 -18.39
N ASN A 265 -6.37 -45.91 -19.01
CA ASN A 265 -5.95 -45.52 -20.36
C ASN A 265 -5.77 -44.01 -20.60
N HIS A 266 -5.56 -43.21 -19.56
CA HIS A 266 -5.17 -41.80 -19.73
C HIS A 266 -3.65 -41.63 -19.81
N ALA A 267 -3.18 -40.71 -20.64
CA ALA A 267 -1.76 -40.40 -20.76
C ALA A 267 -1.48 -38.89 -20.88
N TYR A 268 -0.34 -38.45 -20.36
CA TYR A 268 0.21 -37.12 -20.57
C TYR A 268 1.62 -37.23 -21.13
N VAL A 269 1.86 -36.65 -22.30
CA VAL A 269 3.21 -36.58 -22.91
C VAL A 269 3.79 -35.19 -22.71
N GLY A 270 5.06 -35.08 -22.35
CA GLY A 270 5.71 -33.78 -22.18
C GLY A 270 7.21 -33.80 -22.46
N LEU A 271 7.79 -32.62 -22.71
CA LEU A 271 9.23 -32.42 -22.77
C LEU A 271 9.80 -31.77 -21.48
N THR A 272 11.04 -32.11 -21.12
CA THR A 272 11.74 -31.50 -19.97
C THR A 272 13.26 -31.66 -20.08
N TYR A 273 14.02 -30.81 -19.40
CA TYR A 273 15.47 -31.02 -19.19
C TYR A 273 15.80 -31.63 -17.83
N ASN A 274 14.79 -31.76 -16.97
CA ASN A 274 14.93 -32.33 -15.63
C ASN A 274 13.64 -33.08 -15.30
N THR A 275 13.67 -34.40 -15.45
CA THR A 275 12.54 -35.31 -15.26
C THR A 275 12.02 -35.27 -13.83
N MET A 276 12.91 -35.35 -12.84
CA MET A 276 12.56 -35.29 -11.41
C MET A 276 11.85 -33.99 -11.03
N LYS A 277 12.39 -32.84 -11.47
CA LYS A 277 11.78 -31.53 -11.21
C LYS A 277 10.42 -31.41 -11.90
N ARG A 278 10.30 -31.89 -13.15
CA ARG A 278 9.05 -31.84 -13.90
C ARG A 278 7.98 -32.71 -13.27
N TRP A 279 8.34 -33.90 -12.80
CA TRP A 279 7.42 -34.78 -12.09
C TRP A 279 6.91 -34.16 -10.79
N ARG A 280 7.81 -33.61 -9.97
CA ARG A 280 7.44 -32.89 -8.75
C ARG A 280 6.50 -31.71 -9.04
N ASN A 281 6.76 -30.96 -10.12
CA ASN A 281 5.89 -29.86 -10.53
C ASN A 281 4.49 -30.36 -10.88
N HIS A 282 4.37 -31.47 -11.62
CA HIS A 282 3.07 -32.04 -11.95
C HIS A 282 2.26 -32.42 -10.71
N LEU A 283 2.89 -32.87 -9.63
CA LEU A 283 2.23 -33.27 -8.39
C LEU A 283 1.93 -32.10 -7.43
N ARG A 284 2.52 -30.93 -7.65
CA ARG A 284 2.36 -29.75 -6.78
C ARG A 284 1.45 -28.68 -7.38
N ASP A 285 1.52 -28.51 -8.69
CA ASP A 285 0.76 -27.50 -9.41
C ASP A 285 -0.72 -27.91 -9.48
N GLU A 286 -1.59 -27.16 -8.80
CA GLU A 286 -3.03 -27.46 -8.72
C GLU A 286 -3.73 -27.44 -10.08
N GLU A 287 -3.14 -26.78 -11.08
CA GLU A 287 -3.69 -26.69 -12.43
C GLU A 287 -3.14 -27.74 -13.40
N SER A 288 -2.16 -28.54 -12.97
CA SER A 288 -1.55 -29.61 -13.77
C SER A 288 -2.57 -30.67 -14.18
N SER A 289 -2.68 -30.99 -15.48
CA SER A 289 -3.58 -32.03 -15.98
C SER A 289 -3.38 -33.38 -15.28
N VAL A 290 -2.13 -33.72 -14.98
CA VAL A 290 -1.78 -34.97 -14.28
C VAL A 290 -2.34 -34.95 -12.86
N LEU A 291 -2.19 -33.86 -12.11
CA LEU A 291 -2.69 -33.78 -10.73
C LEU A 291 -4.21 -33.71 -10.67
N LEU A 292 -4.83 -33.01 -11.62
CA LEU A 292 -6.28 -32.94 -11.70
C LEU A 292 -6.88 -34.33 -11.96
N HIS A 293 -6.28 -35.12 -12.86
CA HIS A 293 -6.70 -36.50 -13.10
C HIS A 293 -6.49 -37.40 -11.86
N ILE A 294 -5.38 -37.23 -11.13
CA ILE A 294 -5.17 -37.92 -9.84
C ILE A 294 -6.27 -37.56 -8.83
N LYS A 295 -6.62 -36.28 -8.69
CA LYS A 295 -7.62 -35.81 -7.73
C LYS A 295 -9.03 -36.31 -8.09
N GLU A 296 -9.35 -36.39 -9.38
CA GLU A 296 -10.64 -36.82 -9.88
C GLU A 296 -10.83 -38.34 -9.76
N THR A 297 -9.82 -39.12 -10.14
CA THR A 297 -9.93 -40.59 -10.22
C THR A 297 -9.37 -41.34 -9.02
N GLY A 298 -8.49 -40.70 -8.24
CA GLY A 298 -7.71 -41.36 -7.19
C GLY A 298 -6.61 -42.32 -7.71
N LEU A 299 -6.42 -42.41 -9.04
CA LEU A 299 -5.48 -43.34 -9.66
C LEU A 299 -4.03 -42.84 -9.58
N LYS A 300 -3.09 -43.79 -9.49
CA LYS A 300 -1.66 -43.51 -9.45
C LYS A 300 -1.03 -43.62 -10.85
N PRO A 301 -0.43 -42.54 -11.38
CA PRO A 301 0.24 -42.58 -12.67
C PRO A 301 1.64 -43.20 -12.61
N THR A 302 2.07 -43.76 -13.74
CA THR A 302 3.44 -44.24 -14.01
C THR A 302 4.19 -43.21 -14.86
N PHE A 303 5.33 -42.71 -14.38
CA PHE A 303 6.16 -41.73 -15.10
C PHE A 303 7.35 -42.42 -15.77
N THR A 304 7.50 -42.25 -17.09
CA THR A 304 8.55 -42.89 -17.89
C THR A 304 9.27 -41.89 -18.80
N LYS A 305 10.61 -41.88 -18.77
CA LYS A 305 11.45 -41.15 -19.73
C LYS A 305 11.50 -41.94 -21.05
N LEU A 306 11.09 -41.32 -22.16
CA LEU A 306 10.96 -41.96 -23.47
C LEU A 306 12.18 -41.77 -24.39
N THR A 307 12.91 -40.67 -24.24
CA THR A 307 14.07 -40.36 -25.09
C THR A 307 15.24 -39.83 -24.28
N ASP A 308 16.45 -39.88 -24.84
CA ASP A 308 17.58 -39.10 -24.31
C ASP A 308 17.43 -37.60 -24.54
N PHE A 309 18.35 -36.83 -23.94
CA PHE A 309 18.37 -35.38 -24.07
C PHE A 309 18.86 -34.97 -25.46
N MET A 310 17.97 -34.40 -26.25
CA MET A 310 18.20 -33.90 -27.61
C MET A 310 18.00 -32.38 -27.68
N PRO A 311 18.46 -31.69 -28.75
CA PRO A 311 18.22 -30.26 -28.94
C PRO A 311 16.76 -29.87 -28.73
N ALA A 312 16.53 -28.70 -28.12
CA ALA A 312 15.19 -28.26 -27.72
C ALA A 312 14.20 -28.17 -28.89
N GLU A 313 14.66 -27.76 -30.08
CA GLU A 313 13.84 -27.73 -31.30
C GLU A 313 13.46 -29.13 -31.79
N GLU A 314 14.39 -30.09 -31.71
CA GLU A 314 14.10 -31.48 -32.07
C GLU A 314 13.11 -32.13 -31.08
N ALA A 315 13.30 -31.86 -29.79
CA ALA A 315 12.39 -32.32 -28.75
C ALA A 315 10.97 -31.75 -28.91
N LYS A 316 10.84 -30.51 -29.40
CA LYS A 316 9.55 -29.88 -29.69
C LYS A 316 8.76 -30.68 -30.73
N ILE A 317 9.41 -31.06 -31.82
CA ILE A 317 8.81 -31.86 -32.90
C ILE A 317 8.47 -33.26 -32.38
N LYS A 318 9.39 -33.88 -31.65
CA LYS A 318 9.20 -35.23 -31.10
C LYS A 318 8.10 -35.30 -30.04
N GLU A 319 7.88 -34.25 -29.23
CA GLU A 319 6.76 -34.22 -28.27
C GLU A 319 5.41 -34.41 -28.96
N GLY A 320 5.19 -33.72 -30.09
CA GLY A 320 3.99 -33.87 -30.92
C GLY A 320 3.86 -35.29 -31.49
N ALA A 321 4.94 -35.82 -32.07
CA ALA A 321 4.95 -37.18 -32.63
C ALA A 321 4.65 -38.26 -31.57
N TYR A 322 5.16 -38.11 -30.35
CA TYR A 322 4.84 -39.02 -29.25
C TYR A 322 3.41 -38.88 -28.77
N LYS A 323 2.86 -37.66 -28.68
CA LYS A 323 1.44 -37.47 -28.36
C LYS A 323 0.55 -38.21 -29.37
N GLU A 324 0.78 -38.01 -30.66
CA GLU A 324 0.03 -38.69 -31.74
C GLU A 324 0.21 -40.21 -31.69
N LYS A 325 1.40 -40.70 -31.35
CA LYS A 325 1.66 -42.13 -31.18
C LYS A 325 0.79 -42.74 -30.08
N TYR A 326 0.68 -42.08 -28.92
CA TYR A 326 -0.15 -42.57 -27.82
C TYR A 326 -1.65 -42.46 -28.15
N GLU A 327 -2.08 -41.40 -28.85
CA GLU A 327 -3.47 -41.28 -29.36
C GLU A 327 -3.83 -42.43 -30.29
N LYS A 328 -2.97 -42.76 -31.26
CA LYS A 328 -3.15 -43.89 -32.18
C LYS A 328 -3.15 -45.26 -31.48
N GLN A 329 -2.52 -45.35 -30.31
CA GLN A 329 -2.51 -46.55 -29.46
C GLN A 329 -3.76 -46.64 -28.56
N GLY A 330 -4.72 -45.72 -28.68
CA GLY A 330 -5.98 -45.74 -27.94
C GLY A 330 -5.92 -45.08 -26.56
N TRP A 331 -4.89 -44.28 -26.28
CA TRP A 331 -4.79 -43.53 -25.02
C TRP A 331 -5.60 -42.23 -25.09
N ILE A 332 -6.25 -41.89 -23.98
CA ILE A 332 -6.95 -40.62 -23.79
C ILE A 332 -5.95 -39.57 -23.29
N MET A 333 -5.67 -38.57 -24.13
CA MET A 333 -4.61 -37.60 -23.82
C MET A 333 -5.06 -36.48 -22.89
N LEU A 334 -4.32 -36.27 -21.80
CA LEU A 334 -4.52 -35.22 -20.80
C LEU A 334 -3.87 -33.87 -21.20
N ASN A 335 -3.20 -33.81 -22.34
CA ASN A 335 -2.53 -32.61 -22.85
C ASN A 335 -3.53 -31.52 -23.27
N ARG A 336 -3.68 -30.45 -22.45
CA ARG A 336 -4.63 -29.35 -22.70
C ARG A 336 -4.22 -28.37 -23.80
N ALA A 337 -2.92 -28.18 -24.00
CA ALA A 337 -2.39 -27.26 -25.00
C ALA A 337 -1.82 -28.04 -26.20
N ASN A 338 -1.73 -27.37 -27.35
CA ASN A 338 -0.95 -27.87 -28.47
C ASN A 338 0.51 -28.10 -28.02
N THR A 339 1.09 -29.22 -28.44
CA THR A 339 2.47 -29.60 -28.11
C THR A 339 3.46 -28.53 -28.60
N GLY A 340 4.56 -28.35 -27.87
CA GLY A 340 5.68 -27.53 -28.30
C GLY A 340 5.87 -26.18 -27.62
N ALA A 341 5.23 -25.94 -26.46
CA ALA A 341 5.50 -24.77 -25.64
C ALA A 341 6.75 -24.97 -24.76
N LEU A 342 7.87 -24.32 -25.10
CA LEU A 342 9.04 -24.23 -24.24
C LEU A 342 8.75 -23.26 -23.08
N GLY A 343 8.19 -23.76 -21.98
CA GLY A 343 7.82 -22.92 -20.83
C GLY A 343 8.96 -22.01 -20.32
N GLY A 344 8.66 -20.72 -20.19
CA GLY A 344 9.24 -19.80 -19.20
C GLY A 344 10.66 -19.27 -19.43
N ASN A 345 10.84 -18.38 -20.40
CA ASN A 345 11.61 -17.13 -20.31
C ASN A 345 11.23 -16.30 -21.54
N ASN A 346 10.60 -15.12 -21.37
CA ASN A 346 10.10 -14.20 -22.42
C ASN A 346 10.58 -14.56 -23.83
N GLY A 347 9.83 -15.46 -24.48
CA GLY A 347 10.17 -16.09 -25.73
C GLY A 347 9.77 -15.23 -26.90
N TYR A 348 10.38 -14.05 -27.01
CA TYR A 348 10.24 -13.23 -28.20
C TYR A 348 11.38 -13.57 -29.15
N SER A 349 11.04 -13.97 -30.37
CA SER A 349 12.00 -14.09 -31.46
C SER A 349 12.61 -12.73 -31.78
N LYS A 350 13.82 -12.72 -32.35
CA LYS A 350 14.50 -11.47 -32.78
C LYS A 350 13.57 -10.60 -33.65
N ASN A 351 12.84 -11.22 -34.57
CA ASN A 351 11.92 -10.52 -35.47
C ASN A 351 10.75 -9.89 -34.74
N GLU A 352 10.15 -10.58 -33.75
CA GLU A 352 9.06 -10.03 -32.95
C GLU A 352 9.52 -8.84 -32.09
N VAL A 353 10.74 -8.90 -31.52
CA VAL A 353 11.30 -7.79 -30.75
C VAL A 353 11.60 -6.59 -31.65
N ILE A 354 12.15 -6.82 -32.84
CA ILE A 354 12.46 -5.77 -33.83
C ILE A 354 11.18 -5.12 -34.37
N GLU A 355 10.16 -5.92 -34.73
CA GLU A 355 8.86 -5.43 -35.20
C GLU A 355 8.13 -4.63 -34.11
N ARG A 356 8.30 -5.01 -32.83
CA ARG A 356 7.78 -4.22 -31.71
C ARG A 356 8.57 -2.95 -31.46
N ALA A 357 9.89 -3.02 -31.47
CA ALA A 357 10.78 -1.88 -31.25
C ALA A 357 10.57 -0.78 -32.31
N SER A 358 10.34 -1.14 -33.57
CA SER A 358 10.12 -0.18 -34.68
C SER A 358 8.86 0.68 -34.53
N LYS A 359 7.94 0.32 -33.62
CA LYS A 359 6.73 1.10 -33.33
C LYS A 359 6.99 2.28 -32.39
N TYR A 360 8.20 2.39 -31.82
CA TYR A 360 8.55 3.40 -30.83
C TYR A 360 9.67 4.32 -31.31
N ASP A 361 9.47 5.62 -31.11
CA ASP A 361 10.41 6.66 -31.55
C ASP A 361 11.66 6.77 -30.64
N ASN A 362 11.59 6.26 -29.40
CA ASN A 362 12.72 6.25 -28.48
C ASN A 362 12.68 5.06 -27.51
N LEU A 363 13.86 4.70 -26.99
CA LEU A 363 14.04 3.58 -26.06
C LEU A 363 13.27 3.73 -24.73
N THR A 364 12.98 4.97 -24.31
CA THR A 364 12.22 5.19 -23.07
C THR A 364 10.77 4.81 -23.27
N ASP A 365 10.17 5.20 -24.39
CA ASP A 365 8.80 4.84 -24.75
C ASP A 365 8.66 3.35 -25.03
N PHE A 366 9.66 2.73 -25.69
CA PHE A 366 9.69 1.28 -25.88
C PHE A 366 9.71 0.54 -24.54
N ARG A 367 10.54 0.99 -23.59
CA ARG A 367 10.63 0.41 -22.24
C ARG A 367 9.34 0.53 -21.44
N LEU A 368 8.68 1.68 -21.52
CA LEU A 368 7.48 1.96 -20.72
C LEU A 368 6.26 1.21 -21.22
N ASN A 369 6.12 1.06 -22.54
CA ASN A 369 4.92 0.49 -23.15
C ASN A 369 5.04 -1.01 -23.47
N ASP A 370 6.24 -1.50 -23.79
CA ASP A 370 6.50 -2.91 -24.14
C ASP A 370 7.72 -3.46 -23.37
N ALA A 371 7.70 -3.29 -22.04
CA ALA A 371 8.79 -3.67 -21.13
C ALA A 371 9.31 -5.10 -21.31
N GLY A 372 8.43 -6.06 -21.63
CA GLY A 372 8.82 -7.46 -21.87
C GLY A 372 9.72 -7.63 -23.10
N TYR A 373 9.37 -6.96 -24.22
CA TYR A 373 10.16 -6.96 -25.45
C TYR A 373 11.43 -6.15 -25.29
N TYR A 374 11.36 -5.03 -24.58
CA TYR A 374 12.52 -4.20 -24.24
C TYR A 374 13.58 -5.01 -23.47
N GLU A 375 13.18 -5.72 -22.41
CA GLU A 375 14.10 -6.53 -21.61
C GLU A 375 14.67 -7.73 -22.38
N ALA A 376 13.91 -8.28 -23.33
CA ALA A 376 14.38 -9.34 -24.21
C ALA A 376 15.45 -8.83 -25.19
N GLY A 377 15.23 -7.65 -25.78
CA GLY A 377 16.22 -6.97 -26.61
C GLY A 377 17.45 -6.53 -25.84
N TYR A 378 17.30 -5.98 -24.63
CA TYR A 378 18.42 -5.48 -23.81
C TYR A 378 19.43 -6.58 -23.44
N ARG A 379 18.97 -7.82 -23.35
CA ARG A 379 19.79 -8.99 -22.98
C ARG A 379 20.27 -9.79 -24.19
N SER A 380 20.00 -9.33 -25.41
CA SER A 380 20.37 -10.02 -26.64
C SER A 380 21.66 -9.47 -27.25
N ASP A 381 22.17 -10.19 -28.25
CA ASP A 381 23.29 -9.82 -29.12
C ASP A 381 22.89 -8.82 -30.22
N TYR A 382 21.59 -8.58 -30.43
CA TYR A 382 21.04 -7.63 -31.41
C TYR A 382 20.52 -6.33 -30.76
N TRP A 383 20.94 -6.03 -29.53
CA TRP A 383 20.51 -4.82 -28.83
C TRP A 383 20.88 -3.52 -29.55
N ASP A 384 22.03 -3.49 -30.24
CA ASP A 384 22.45 -2.31 -30.99
C ASP A 384 21.56 -2.04 -32.21
N GLU A 385 20.97 -3.08 -32.83
CA GLU A 385 19.95 -2.92 -33.87
C GLU A 385 18.69 -2.24 -33.31
N ILE A 386 18.27 -2.62 -32.10
CA ILE A 386 17.13 -2.00 -31.40
C ILE A 386 17.44 -0.55 -31.02
N ARG A 387 18.66 -0.25 -30.59
CA ARG A 387 19.10 1.12 -30.30
C ARG A 387 19.09 2.00 -31.53
N LEU A 388 19.43 1.45 -32.70
CA LEU A 388 19.37 2.15 -33.98
C LEU A 388 17.91 2.40 -34.42
N LEU A 389 17.02 1.42 -34.24
CA LEU A 389 15.60 1.54 -34.55
C LEU A 389 14.89 2.57 -33.66
N CYS A 390 15.13 2.51 -32.35
CA CYS A 390 14.57 3.41 -31.36
C CYS A 390 15.49 4.62 -31.10
N ASN A 391 16.32 5.01 -32.07
CA ASN A 391 17.14 6.20 -31.91
C ASN A 391 16.26 7.43 -32.09
N ALA A 392 16.44 8.42 -31.22
CA ALA A 392 15.76 9.70 -31.38
C ALA A 392 16.19 10.27 -32.74
N LYS A 393 15.29 10.25 -33.72
CA LYS A 393 15.45 11.06 -34.93
C LYS A 393 15.67 12.48 -34.41
N THR A 394 16.90 12.97 -34.55
CA THR A 394 17.16 14.41 -34.49
C THR A 394 16.34 14.99 -35.63
N HIS A 395 15.10 15.36 -35.35
CA HIS A 395 14.14 15.80 -36.34
C HIS A 395 14.69 17.08 -36.99
N LEU A 396 15.19 16.96 -38.22
CA LEU A 396 15.35 18.11 -39.11
C LEU A 396 13.99 18.72 -39.52
N GLY A 397 12.88 18.10 -39.15
CA GLY A 397 11.52 18.58 -39.32
C GLY A 397 10.51 17.48 -39.01
N TYR A 398 9.25 17.84 -38.77
CA TYR A 398 8.15 16.87 -38.80
C TYR A 398 7.57 16.88 -40.21
N THR A 399 7.27 15.71 -40.78
CA THR A 399 6.54 15.59 -42.04
C THR A 399 5.04 15.70 -41.81
N GLU A 400 4.26 15.81 -42.90
CA GLU A 400 2.79 15.79 -42.82
C GLU A 400 2.26 14.47 -42.23
N ASP A 401 2.84 13.34 -42.64
CA ASP A 401 2.46 12.01 -42.15
C ASP A 401 2.74 11.83 -40.66
N ASP A 402 3.86 12.38 -40.17
CA ASP A 402 4.16 12.40 -38.74
C ASP A 402 3.10 13.20 -37.97
N CYS A 403 2.68 14.35 -38.50
CA CYS A 403 1.65 15.17 -37.88
C CYS A 403 0.29 14.46 -37.83
N ARG A 404 -0.09 13.75 -38.89
CA ARG A 404 -1.32 12.94 -38.97
C ARG A 404 -1.31 11.77 -37.99
N ARG A 405 -0.21 10.99 -37.98
CA ARG A 405 -0.04 9.83 -37.09
C ARG A 405 -0.08 10.23 -35.62
N ILE A 406 0.65 11.28 -35.24
CA ILE A 406 0.79 11.69 -33.83
C ILE A 406 -0.49 12.35 -33.31
N SER A 407 -1.26 13.04 -34.14
CA SER A 407 -2.51 13.72 -33.74
C SER A 407 -3.71 12.77 -33.58
N LYS A 408 -3.79 11.70 -34.37
CA LYS A 408 -4.90 10.73 -34.39
C LYS A 408 -5.39 10.23 -33.00
N PRO A 409 -4.54 9.87 -32.03
CA PRO A 409 -5.01 9.38 -30.73
C PRO A 409 -5.60 10.46 -29.81
N TYR A 410 -5.37 11.74 -30.08
CA TYR A 410 -5.83 12.83 -29.21
C TYR A 410 -7.29 13.20 -29.52
N LYS A 411 -8.13 13.23 -28.48
CA LYS A 411 -9.56 13.59 -28.57
C LYS A 411 -9.85 15.04 -28.21
N GLU A 412 -8.92 15.71 -27.52
CA GLU A 412 -9.06 17.09 -27.04
C GLU A 412 -7.89 17.94 -27.51
N LEU A 413 -8.20 19.07 -28.17
CA LEU A 413 -7.17 19.94 -28.77
C LEU A 413 -6.20 20.49 -27.72
N LYS A 414 -6.69 20.80 -26.51
CA LYS A 414 -5.86 21.34 -25.43
C LYS A 414 -4.78 20.35 -24.97
N VAL A 415 -5.10 19.06 -24.93
CA VAL A 415 -4.16 18.01 -24.52
C VAL A 415 -3.09 17.84 -25.59
N PHE A 416 -3.50 17.78 -26.87
CA PHE A 416 -2.60 17.71 -28.01
C PHE A 416 -1.62 18.90 -28.06
N MET A 417 -2.13 20.12 -27.90
CA MET A 417 -1.29 21.33 -27.89
C MET A 417 -0.29 21.35 -26.73
N LYS A 418 -0.64 20.80 -25.57
CA LYS A 418 0.24 20.78 -24.39
C LYS A 418 1.33 19.72 -24.53
N GLU A 419 0.96 18.52 -24.93
CA GLU A 419 1.87 17.36 -24.92
C GLU A 419 2.70 17.25 -26.21
N LYS A 420 2.14 17.70 -27.34
CA LYS A 420 2.79 17.62 -28.67
C LYS A 420 2.81 18.99 -29.36
N SER A 421 3.19 20.03 -28.60
CA SER A 421 3.28 21.42 -29.07
C SER A 421 4.17 21.61 -30.32
N ALA A 422 5.24 20.82 -30.45
CA ALA A 422 6.14 20.86 -31.59
C ALA A 422 5.47 20.36 -32.89
N VAL A 423 4.68 19.29 -32.79
CA VAL A 423 3.90 18.71 -33.89
C VAL A 423 2.78 19.67 -34.29
N TYR A 424 2.08 20.26 -33.32
CA TYR A 424 1.06 21.27 -33.58
C TYR A 424 1.62 22.49 -34.34
N LYS A 425 2.81 22.98 -33.97
CA LYS A 425 3.50 24.07 -34.69
C LYS A 425 3.97 23.64 -36.08
N ALA A 426 4.41 22.40 -36.25
CA ALA A 426 4.78 21.87 -37.55
C ALA A 426 3.56 21.78 -38.48
N ALA A 427 2.43 21.28 -38.00
CA ALA A 427 1.18 21.25 -38.74
C ALA A 427 0.67 22.64 -39.16
N ILE A 428 0.95 23.68 -38.37
CA ILE A 428 0.69 25.08 -38.78
C ILE A 428 1.59 25.48 -39.95
N ARG A 429 2.90 25.21 -39.86
CA ARG A 429 3.85 25.53 -40.94
C ARG A 429 3.56 24.78 -42.23
N LEU A 430 3.06 23.55 -42.12
CA LEU A 430 2.69 22.68 -43.24
C LEU A 430 1.24 22.92 -43.72
N GLY A 431 0.48 23.82 -43.10
CA GLY A 431 -0.91 24.12 -43.53
C GLY A 431 -1.96 23.06 -43.18
N ILE A 432 -1.58 21.89 -42.66
CA ILE A 432 -2.50 20.77 -42.35
C ILE A 432 -3.16 20.85 -40.96
N LYS A 433 -3.02 21.97 -40.24
CA LYS A 433 -3.49 22.12 -38.84
C LYS A 433 -4.97 21.78 -38.66
N ASP A 434 -5.84 22.31 -39.52
CA ASP A 434 -7.28 22.20 -39.33
C ASP A 434 -7.79 20.79 -39.63
N GLU A 435 -7.19 20.12 -40.60
CA GLU A 435 -7.44 18.71 -40.92
C GLU A 435 -7.07 17.80 -39.73
N ILE A 436 -5.84 17.91 -39.21
CA ILE A 436 -5.39 17.03 -38.12
C ILE A 436 -6.11 17.31 -36.79
N CYS A 437 -6.82 18.43 -36.67
CA CYS A 437 -7.53 18.83 -35.46
C CYS A 437 -9.05 18.70 -35.58
N GLU A 438 -9.58 18.22 -36.70
CA GLU A 438 -11.01 18.16 -36.98
C GLU A 438 -11.75 17.24 -36.00
N HIS A 439 -11.17 16.06 -35.69
CA HIS A 439 -11.73 15.09 -34.76
C HIS A 439 -11.60 15.51 -33.28
N MET A 440 -10.88 16.60 -33.00
CA MET A 440 -10.59 17.03 -31.63
C MET A 440 -11.63 18.01 -31.10
N LYS A 441 -12.15 17.75 -29.90
CA LYS A 441 -13.08 18.66 -29.21
C LYS A 441 -12.37 19.98 -28.86
N LYS A 442 -12.89 21.07 -29.42
CA LYS A 442 -12.44 22.45 -29.14
C LYS A 442 -13.20 22.99 -27.93
N LYS A 443 -12.50 23.68 -27.01
CA LYS A 443 -13.16 24.39 -25.91
C LYS A 443 -13.90 25.59 -26.49
N ILE A 444 -15.21 25.67 -26.24
CA ILE A 444 -16.01 26.84 -26.60
C ILE A 444 -15.54 28.01 -25.74
N SER A 445 -15.08 29.09 -26.38
CA SER A 445 -14.89 30.38 -25.71
C SER A 445 -16.24 31.06 -25.62
N TRP A 446 -16.63 31.47 -24.42
CA TRP A 446 -17.95 32.04 -24.15
C TRP A 446 -17.89 33.56 -24.25
N ASN A 447 -18.71 34.10 -25.15
CA ASN A 447 -19.02 35.51 -25.33
C ASN A 447 -20.54 35.62 -25.55
N LEU A 448 -21.09 36.84 -25.63
CA LEU A 448 -22.53 37.03 -25.76
C LEU A 448 -23.13 36.26 -26.95
N GLN A 449 -22.53 36.38 -28.14
CA GLN A 449 -23.02 35.73 -29.37
C GLN A 449 -23.01 34.19 -29.28
N THR A 450 -21.95 33.61 -28.72
CA THR A 450 -21.84 32.15 -28.55
C THR A 450 -22.78 31.65 -27.47
N ALA A 451 -22.87 32.35 -26.33
CA ALA A 451 -23.80 32.02 -25.26
C ALA A 451 -25.25 32.07 -25.74
N GLU A 452 -25.62 33.08 -26.53
CA GLU A 452 -26.94 33.21 -27.17
C GLU A 452 -27.25 32.06 -28.12
N LYS A 453 -26.31 31.71 -29.01
CA LYS A 453 -26.46 30.61 -29.97
C LYS A 453 -26.74 29.28 -29.27
N TYR A 454 -26.04 28.99 -28.17
CA TYR A 454 -26.21 27.74 -27.43
C TYR A 454 -27.38 27.78 -26.44
N ALA A 455 -27.74 28.94 -25.89
CA ALA A 455 -28.92 29.10 -25.04
C ALA A 455 -30.22 28.82 -25.82
N LYS A 456 -30.32 29.30 -27.06
CA LYS A 456 -31.46 29.01 -27.96
C LYS A 456 -31.63 27.52 -28.31
N LYS A 457 -30.59 26.70 -28.14
CA LYS A 457 -30.64 25.25 -28.38
C LYS A 457 -31.13 24.44 -27.18
N CYS A 458 -31.35 25.08 -26.03
CA CYS A 458 -31.73 24.41 -24.79
C CYS A 458 -33.16 24.78 -24.40
N ASN A 459 -33.92 23.79 -23.94
CA ASN A 459 -35.34 23.97 -23.63
C ASN A 459 -35.60 24.57 -22.24
N SER A 460 -34.60 24.57 -21.34
CA SER A 460 -34.74 25.11 -19.99
C SER A 460 -33.40 25.56 -19.42
N ARG A 461 -33.44 26.42 -18.38
CA ARG A 461 -32.22 26.82 -17.63
C ARG A 461 -31.42 25.62 -17.13
N SER A 462 -32.10 24.59 -16.62
CA SER A 462 -31.44 23.40 -16.08
C SER A 462 -30.80 22.55 -17.17
N ASP A 463 -31.40 22.50 -18.37
CA ASP A 463 -30.81 21.83 -19.53
C ASP A 463 -29.55 22.58 -20.02
N PHE A 464 -29.63 23.91 -20.07
CA PHE A 464 -28.49 24.76 -20.44
C PHE A 464 -27.34 24.67 -19.42
N ALA A 465 -27.64 24.68 -18.13
CA ALA A 465 -26.65 24.51 -17.06
C ALA A 465 -25.94 23.15 -17.13
N LYS A 466 -26.66 22.09 -17.52
CA LYS A 466 -26.10 20.73 -17.63
C LYS A 466 -25.25 20.54 -18.89
N LYS A 467 -25.76 20.98 -20.05
CA LYS A 467 -25.08 20.77 -21.34
C LYS A 467 -23.95 21.76 -21.58
N TYR A 468 -24.10 23.01 -21.12
CA TYR A 468 -23.18 24.12 -21.40
C TYR A 468 -22.90 24.94 -20.12
N PRO A 469 -22.26 24.34 -19.10
CA PRO A 469 -22.06 24.98 -17.81
C PRO A 469 -21.29 26.32 -17.90
N GLY A 470 -20.29 26.41 -18.77
CA GLY A 470 -19.53 27.65 -18.96
C GLY A 470 -20.34 28.78 -19.61
N GLY A 471 -21.29 28.45 -20.51
CA GLY A 471 -22.19 29.44 -21.11
C GLY A 471 -23.26 29.89 -20.12
N TYR A 472 -23.75 28.97 -19.28
CA TYR A 472 -24.67 29.28 -18.19
C TYR A 472 -24.04 30.21 -17.16
N GLU A 473 -22.80 29.94 -16.74
CA GLU A 473 -22.06 30.77 -15.79
C GLU A 473 -21.76 32.17 -16.36
N PHE A 474 -21.41 32.26 -17.65
CA PHE A 474 -21.27 33.54 -18.36
C PHE A 474 -22.58 34.34 -18.34
N LEU A 475 -23.70 33.78 -18.80
CA LEU A 475 -24.99 34.49 -18.80
C LEU A 475 -25.49 34.83 -17.39
N LYS A 476 -25.11 34.03 -16.37
CA LYS A 476 -25.42 34.32 -14.96
C LYS A 476 -24.65 35.54 -14.46
N LYS A 477 -23.36 35.63 -14.79
CA LYS A 477 -22.48 36.74 -14.40
C LYS A 477 -22.94 38.06 -15.04
N GLU A 478 -23.36 38.00 -16.31
CA GLU A 478 -23.87 39.15 -17.05
C GLU A 478 -25.35 39.48 -16.74
N GLY A 479 -26.03 38.69 -15.89
CA GLY A 479 -27.44 38.93 -15.53
C GLY A 479 -28.46 38.67 -16.64
N LEU A 480 -28.06 37.99 -17.73
CA LEU A 480 -28.88 37.80 -18.93
C LEU A 480 -29.66 36.48 -18.96
N LEU A 481 -29.55 35.62 -17.94
CA LEU A 481 -30.28 34.34 -17.88
C LEU A 481 -31.80 34.50 -17.96
N ASP A 482 -32.33 35.58 -17.39
CA ASP A 482 -33.78 35.80 -17.35
C ASP A 482 -34.34 36.25 -18.69
N LYS A 483 -33.53 36.93 -19.50
CA LYS A 483 -33.85 37.29 -20.89
C LYS A 483 -34.08 36.06 -21.78
N PHE A 484 -33.34 34.96 -21.55
CA PHE A 484 -33.42 33.77 -22.39
C PHE A 484 -34.38 32.70 -21.87
N PHE A 485 -34.63 32.65 -20.55
CA PHE A 485 -35.39 31.54 -19.96
C PHE A 485 -36.53 31.95 -19.00
N GLY A 486 -36.77 33.24 -18.72
CA GLY A 486 -37.90 33.81 -17.93
C GLY A 486 -37.99 33.39 -16.45
N SER A 487 -38.37 34.21 -15.46
CA SER A 487 -38.12 33.92 -14.02
C SER A 487 -38.53 32.50 -13.49
N PRO A 488 -37.77 31.90 -12.53
CA PRO A 488 -38.05 30.54 -12.05
C PRO A 488 -39.44 30.41 -11.38
N ARG A 489 -40.29 29.50 -11.87
CA ARG A 489 -41.56 29.13 -11.20
C ARG A 489 -41.30 28.13 -10.06
N ASN A 490 -41.04 28.62 -8.86
CA ASN A 490 -41.08 27.77 -7.66
C ASN A 490 -42.50 27.72 -7.12
N ARG A 491 -43.13 26.54 -7.03
CA ARG A 491 -44.37 26.35 -6.23
C ARG A 491 -44.02 26.62 -4.76
N LEU A 492 -44.27 27.84 -4.29
CA LEU A 492 -44.17 28.17 -2.88
C LEU A 492 -45.34 27.53 -2.14
N TRP A 493 -45.05 26.81 -1.05
CA TRP A 493 -46.05 26.37 -0.09
C TRP A 493 -46.63 27.59 0.61
N ASN A 494 -47.92 27.84 0.40
CA ASN A 494 -48.70 28.88 1.07
C ASN A 494 -49.60 28.26 2.15
N LYS A 495 -50.23 29.08 3.00
CA LYS A 495 -51.04 28.61 4.14
C LYS A 495 -52.12 27.60 3.72
N ASP A 496 -52.81 27.86 2.61
CA ASP A 496 -53.93 27.03 2.14
C ASP A 496 -53.46 25.68 1.60
N THR A 497 -52.37 25.66 0.83
CA THR A 497 -51.80 24.40 0.31
C THR A 497 -51.24 23.52 1.43
N ILE A 498 -50.68 24.11 2.48
CA ILE A 498 -50.18 23.37 3.64
C ILE A 498 -51.35 22.80 4.45
N LYS A 499 -52.43 23.58 4.65
CA LYS A 499 -53.63 23.13 5.36
C LYS A 499 -54.31 21.96 4.63
N ALA A 500 -54.48 22.07 3.32
CA ALA A 500 -55.04 20.99 2.49
C ALA A 500 -54.19 19.71 2.55
N GLU A 501 -52.87 19.84 2.63
CA GLU A 501 -51.95 18.72 2.74
C GLU A 501 -51.97 18.10 4.15
N ALA A 502 -52.06 18.92 5.21
CA ALA A 502 -52.12 18.45 6.59
C ALA A 502 -53.43 17.71 6.92
N LEU A 503 -54.56 18.07 6.29
CA LEU A 503 -55.85 17.39 6.43
C LEU A 503 -55.84 15.92 5.99
N LYS A 504 -54.84 15.48 5.23
CA LYS A 504 -54.69 14.08 4.81
C LYS A 504 -54.20 13.14 5.91
N TYR A 505 -53.84 13.67 7.07
CA TYR A 505 -53.19 12.91 8.15
C TYR A 505 -53.93 13.10 9.47
N ASP A 506 -54.10 12.00 10.21
CA ASP A 506 -54.82 11.97 11.50
C ASP A 506 -53.94 12.33 12.71
N ASN A 507 -52.62 12.24 12.54
CA ASN A 507 -51.64 12.52 13.59
C ASN A 507 -50.42 13.29 13.05
N ARG A 508 -49.82 14.11 13.92
CA ARG A 508 -48.70 14.99 13.57
C ARG A 508 -47.44 14.23 13.14
N HIS A 509 -47.24 13.02 13.64
CA HIS A 509 -46.07 12.21 13.27
C HIS A 509 -46.14 11.75 11.81
N ASP A 510 -47.30 11.25 11.38
CA ASP A 510 -47.54 10.85 9.99
C ASP A 510 -47.42 12.03 9.04
N PHE A 511 -47.94 13.21 9.40
CA PHE A 511 -47.77 14.44 8.61
C PHE A 511 -46.29 14.83 8.47
N ALA A 512 -45.51 14.75 9.56
CA ALA A 512 -44.09 15.07 9.55
C ALA A 512 -43.27 14.12 8.67
N VAL A 513 -43.57 12.83 8.72
CA VAL A 513 -42.80 11.79 8.02
C VAL A 513 -43.21 11.71 6.55
N LYS A 514 -44.51 11.67 6.26
CA LYS A 514 -45.03 11.43 4.89
C LYS A 514 -45.10 12.70 4.04
N SER A 515 -45.28 13.87 4.66
CA SER A 515 -45.30 15.16 3.95
C SER A 515 -44.30 16.17 4.53
N HIS A 516 -43.03 15.74 4.66
CA HIS A 516 -41.97 16.53 5.31
C HIS A 516 -41.76 17.93 4.70
N LYS A 517 -42.04 18.14 3.40
CA LYS A 517 -41.90 19.45 2.74
C LYS A 517 -42.99 20.43 3.19
N ALA A 518 -44.23 19.97 3.28
CA ALA A 518 -45.35 20.76 3.79
C ALA A 518 -45.21 20.99 5.30
N TYR A 519 -44.80 19.97 6.05
CA TYR A 519 -44.49 20.08 7.48
C TYR A 519 -43.38 21.11 7.76
N SER A 520 -42.27 21.05 7.02
CA SER A 520 -41.16 22.01 7.16
C SER A 520 -41.59 23.43 6.77
N ALA A 521 -42.46 23.57 5.78
CA ALA A 521 -43.04 24.86 5.40
C ALA A 521 -43.95 25.42 6.50
N ALA A 522 -44.79 24.58 7.12
CA ALA A 522 -45.62 24.93 8.28
C ALA A 522 -44.78 25.42 9.48
N VAL A 523 -43.68 24.72 9.80
CA VAL A 523 -42.74 25.11 10.87
C VAL A 523 -42.10 26.47 10.55
N ARG A 524 -41.62 26.66 9.32
CA ARG A 524 -40.98 27.91 8.90
C ARG A 524 -41.95 29.10 8.94
N LEU A 525 -43.21 28.87 8.59
CA LEU A 525 -44.27 29.88 8.60
C LEU A 525 -44.94 30.03 9.97
N LYS A 526 -44.55 29.25 10.98
CA LYS A 526 -45.11 29.23 12.35
C LYS A 526 -46.63 28.98 12.41
N ILE A 527 -47.18 28.28 11.41
CA ILE A 527 -48.60 27.91 11.33
C ILE A 527 -48.85 26.43 11.66
N LEU A 528 -47.85 25.71 12.18
CA LEU A 528 -47.93 24.26 12.41
C LEU A 528 -49.09 23.87 13.33
N ASP A 529 -49.31 24.62 14.41
CA ASP A 529 -50.39 24.31 15.35
C ASP A 529 -51.77 24.56 14.72
N GLU A 530 -51.91 25.62 13.92
CA GLU A 530 -53.15 25.93 13.19
C GLU A 530 -53.51 24.87 12.13
N VAL A 531 -52.52 24.35 11.41
CA VAL A 531 -52.76 23.34 10.36
C VAL A 531 -52.88 21.92 10.91
N CYS A 532 -52.52 21.69 12.18
CA CYS A 532 -52.57 20.39 12.84
C CYS A 532 -53.57 20.34 14.00
N ASP A 533 -54.55 21.24 14.02
CA ASP A 533 -55.55 21.34 15.10
C ASP A 533 -56.54 20.15 15.08
N HIS A 534 -56.83 19.60 13.89
CA HIS A 534 -57.70 18.44 13.71
C HIS A 534 -57.07 17.11 14.12
N MET A 535 -55.77 17.08 14.44
CA MET A 535 -55.03 15.85 14.70
C MET A 535 -55.11 15.45 16.18
N LYS A 536 -55.37 14.16 16.45
CA LYS A 536 -55.53 13.63 17.83
C LYS A 536 -54.23 13.79 18.63
N LYS A 537 -54.32 14.42 19.80
CA LYS A 537 -53.21 14.49 20.78
C LYS A 537 -53.01 13.10 21.43
N PRO A 538 -51.77 12.62 21.65
CA PRO A 538 -51.55 11.32 22.27
C PRO A 538 -52.11 11.27 23.71
N GLN A 539 -52.68 10.11 24.10
CA GLN A 539 -53.28 9.90 25.42
C GLN A 539 -52.30 10.12 26.59
N LYS A 540 -52.81 10.65 27.71
CA LYS A 540 -52.07 10.89 28.96
C LYS A 540 -51.45 9.57 29.47
N HIS A 541 -50.16 9.63 29.80
CA HIS A 541 -49.40 8.48 30.30
C HIS A 541 -49.80 8.10 31.74
N GLU A 542 -49.78 6.79 32.03
CA GLU A 542 -50.18 6.09 33.27
C GLU A 542 -49.43 6.49 34.57
N CYS A 543 -48.35 7.27 34.47
CA CYS A 543 -47.51 7.68 35.60
C CYS A 543 -47.37 9.21 35.60
N THR A 544 -47.83 9.86 36.67
CA THR A 544 -47.91 11.33 36.79
C THR A 544 -47.15 11.90 37.99
N SER A 545 -46.97 11.14 39.07
CA SER A 545 -46.16 11.54 40.23
C SER A 545 -44.97 10.61 40.46
N ILE A 546 -44.06 11.01 41.37
CA ILE A 546 -42.95 10.15 41.81
C ILE A 546 -43.50 9.03 42.69
N GLU A 547 -44.54 9.27 43.51
CA GLU A 547 -45.18 8.21 44.30
C GLU A 547 -45.77 7.10 43.41
N ASP A 548 -46.45 7.47 42.32
CA ASP A 548 -47.00 6.50 41.35
C ASP A 548 -45.87 5.62 40.77
N ALA A 549 -44.73 6.24 40.46
CA ALA A 549 -43.57 5.55 39.91
C ALA A 549 -42.97 4.54 40.91
N ILE A 550 -42.94 4.91 42.20
CA ILE A 550 -42.47 4.04 43.29
C ILE A 550 -43.39 2.82 43.44
N ASP A 551 -44.71 3.02 43.43
CA ASP A 551 -45.68 1.92 43.58
C ASP A 551 -45.72 0.98 42.37
N ILE A 552 -45.51 1.52 41.16
CA ILE A 552 -45.29 0.69 39.96
C ILE A 552 -43.99 -0.10 40.09
N ALA A 553 -42.91 0.52 40.58
CA ALA A 553 -41.63 -0.16 40.75
C ALA A 553 -41.66 -1.30 41.77
N LYS A 554 -42.40 -1.14 42.88
CA LYS A 554 -42.60 -2.19 43.90
C LYS A 554 -43.38 -3.40 43.37
N ARG A 555 -44.26 -3.20 42.39
CA ARG A 555 -45.04 -4.29 41.75
C ARG A 555 -44.27 -5.04 40.67
N CYS A 556 -43.15 -4.50 40.19
CA CYS A 556 -42.32 -5.12 39.16
C CYS A 556 -41.36 -6.14 39.79
N SER A 557 -41.14 -7.27 39.10
CA SER A 557 -40.27 -8.34 39.60
C SER A 557 -38.78 -7.94 39.61
N ASP A 558 -38.35 -7.18 38.60
CA ASP A 558 -37.00 -6.64 38.52
C ASP A 558 -36.93 -5.32 37.73
N ARG A 559 -35.79 -4.63 37.82
CA ARG A 559 -35.52 -3.36 37.12
C ARG A 559 -35.64 -3.47 35.58
N THR A 560 -35.47 -4.67 35.02
CA THR A 560 -35.60 -4.93 33.58
C THR A 560 -37.07 -4.94 33.17
N GLU A 561 -37.94 -5.55 33.98
CA GLU A 561 -39.38 -5.51 33.80
C GLU A 561 -39.91 -4.09 33.91
N LEU A 562 -39.52 -3.34 34.95
CA LEU A 562 -39.89 -1.94 35.15
C LEU A 562 -39.51 -1.09 33.92
N LYS A 563 -38.31 -1.27 33.38
CA LYS A 563 -37.86 -0.56 32.17
C LYS A 563 -38.67 -0.92 30.92
N LYS A 564 -39.03 -2.20 30.76
CA LYS A 564 -39.69 -2.70 29.54
C LYS A 564 -41.17 -2.41 29.51
N ARG A 565 -41.87 -2.59 30.63
CA ARG A 565 -43.33 -2.45 30.72
C ARG A 565 -43.75 -1.04 31.15
N HIS A 566 -42.99 -0.40 32.04
CA HIS A 566 -43.33 0.91 32.61
C HIS A 566 -42.16 1.90 32.47
N GLY A 567 -41.68 2.07 31.24
CA GLY A 567 -40.48 2.87 30.93
C GLY A 567 -40.54 4.34 31.42
N LYS A 568 -41.73 4.93 31.53
CA LYS A 568 -41.90 6.29 32.08
C LYS A 568 -41.64 6.34 33.59
N ALA A 569 -42.16 5.38 34.36
CA ALA A 569 -41.87 5.24 35.79
C ALA A 569 -40.38 4.97 36.02
N TYR A 570 -39.77 4.11 35.18
CA TYR A 570 -38.33 3.86 35.20
C TYR A 570 -37.50 5.15 35.00
N GLU A 571 -37.84 5.97 34.01
CA GLU A 571 -37.13 7.23 33.75
C GLU A 571 -37.37 8.28 34.83
N MET A 572 -38.56 8.33 35.43
CA MET A 572 -38.84 9.24 36.56
C MET A 572 -38.01 8.87 37.78
N LEU A 573 -37.98 7.59 38.17
CA LEU A 573 -37.14 7.11 39.27
C LEU A 573 -35.64 7.25 38.96
N ARG A 574 -35.23 7.11 37.69
CA ARG A 574 -33.84 7.34 37.25
C ARG A 574 -33.42 8.80 37.44
N LYS A 575 -34.28 9.73 37.04
CA LYS A 575 -33.99 11.16 37.13
C LYS A 575 -34.04 11.67 38.57
N ALA A 576 -34.86 11.05 39.41
CA ALA A 576 -34.90 11.32 40.85
C ALA A 576 -33.77 10.61 41.62
N ASP A 577 -32.92 9.81 40.97
CA ASP A 577 -31.87 8.99 41.58
C ASP A 577 -32.37 7.99 42.64
N MET A 578 -33.63 7.56 42.50
CA MET A 578 -34.33 6.66 43.43
C MET A 578 -34.45 5.21 42.91
N LEU A 579 -33.76 4.89 41.81
CA LEU A 579 -33.78 3.52 41.27
C LEU A 579 -33.02 2.53 42.17
N ASP A 580 -31.99 3.01 42.86
CA ASP A 580 -31.11 2.19 43.69
C ASP A 580 -31.72 2.12 45.09
N GLY A 581 -32.48 1.04 45.35
CA GLY A 581 -33.13 0.77 46.64
C GLY A 581 -34.61 0.38 46.55
N ILE A 582 -35.30 0.71 45.46
CA ILE A 582 -36.76 0.47 45.30
C ILE A 582 -37.07 -0.77 44.45
N ALA A 583 -36.27 -1.04 43.42
CA ALA A 583 -36.47 -2.21 42.56
C ALA A 583 -35.60 -3.39 43.06
N PRO A 584 -36.15 -4.61 43.22
CA PRO A 584 -35.34 -5.76 43.61
C PRO A 584 -34.25 -6.02 42.57
N GLU A 585 -32.97 -5.94 42.98
CA GLU A 585 -31.86 -6.31 42.12
C GLU A 585 -31.67 -7.83 42.10
N LYS A 586 -31.61 -8.41 40.91
CA LYS A 586 -31.13 -9.79 40.73
C LYS A 586 -29.67 -9.85 41.15
N LYS A 587 -29.32 -10.67 42.16
CA LYS A 587 -27.92 -10.90 42.58
C LYS A 587 -27.06 -11.21 41.36
N LYS A 588 -26.19 -10.27 40.98
CA LYS A 588 -25.22 -10.46 39.88
C LYS A 588 -24.27 -11.59 40.31
N LYS A 589 -24.17 -12.66 39.50
CA LYS A 589 -23.10 -13.66 39.68
C LYS A 589 -21.77 -12.94 39.54
N GLN A 590 -21.00 -12.87 40.63
CA GLN A 590 -19.67 -12.28 40.60
C GLN A 590 -18.78 -13.07 39.63
N PRO A 591 -17.96 -12.41 38.80
CA PRO A 591 -17.03 -13.10 37.92
C PRO A 591 -16.09 -13.97 38.76
N VAL A 592 -16.00 -15.25 38.40
CA VAL A 592 -15.22 -16.24 39.15
C VAL A 592 -13.75 -15.81 39.14
N LYS A 593 -13.21 -15.48 40.32
CA LYS A 593 -11.79 -15.18 40.49
C LYS A 593 -10.98 -16.45 40.22
N TRP A 594 -10.20 -16.45 39.15
CA TRP A 594 -9.32 -17.55 38.78
C TRP A 594 -8.08 -17.52 39.68
N THR A 595 -8.06 -18.35 40.73
CA THR A 595 -6.85 -18.65 41.52
C THR A 595 -6.05 -19.78 40.86
N PHE A 596 -4.81 -20.00 41.31
CA PHE A 596 -3.96 -21.05 40.75
C PHE A 596 -4.60 -22.44 40.90
N GLU A 597 -5.15 -22.71 42.08
CA GLU A 597 -5.81 -23.98 42.45
C GLU A 597 -7.04 -24.22 41.58
N LYS A 598 -7.87 -23.19 41.38
CA LYS A 598 -9.05 -23.28 40.51
C LYS A 598 -8.67 -23.54 39.05
N ARG A 599 -7.61 -22.90 38.54
CA ARG A 599 -7.10 -23.17 37.19
C ARG A 599 -6.59 -24.60 37.06
N LYS A 600 -5.89 -25.11 38.08
CA LYS A 600 -5.38 -26.48 38.15
C LYS A 600 -6.52 -27.51 38.15
N GLU A 601 -7.56 -27.28 38.95
CA GLU A 601 -8.73 -28.16 39.03
C GLU A 601 -9.49 -28.24 37.71
N VAL A 602 -9.75 -27.10 37.04
CA VAL A 602 -10.45 -27.12 35.74
C VAL A 602 -9.58 -27.69 34.63
N ALA A 603 -8.25 -27.50 34.70
CA ALA A 603 -7.32 -28.12 33.77
C ALA A 603 -7.27 -29.64 33.96
N GLN A 604 -7.36 -30.17 35.19
CA GLN A 604 -7.46 -31.61 35.44
C GLN A 604 -8.65 -32.28 34.75
N LYS A 605 -9.72 -31.53 34.48
CA LYS A 605 -10.91 -32.01 33.76
C LYS A 605 -10.74 -32.08 32.24
N CYS A 606 -9.62 -31.64 31.71
CA CYS A 606 -9.32 -31.63 30.28
C CYS A 606 -8.13 -32.55 29.98
N ASN A 607 -8.22 -33.31 28.88
CA ASN A 607 -7.18 -34.26 28.48
C ASN A 607 -6.08 -33.61 27.62
N THR A 608 -6.42 -32.50 26.93
CA THR A 608 -5.48 -31.75 26.09
C THR A 608 -5.56 -30.25 26.36
N ARG A 609 -4.46 -29.53 26.07
CA ARG A 609 -4.43 -28.06 26.20
C ARG A 609 -5.39 -27.34 25.26
N LYS A 610 -5.70 -27.96 24.11
CA LYS A 610 -6.70 -27.46 23.16
C LYS A 610 -8.09 -27.49 23.79
N GLU A 611 -8.44 -28.63 24.37
CA GLU A 611 -9.70 -28.80 25.11
C GLU A 611 -9.79 -27.83 26.30
N PHE A 612 -8.70 -27.63 27.04
CA PHE A 612 -8.64 -26.66 28.13
C PHE A 612 -8.92 -25.22 27.66
N LYS A 613 -8.35 -24.82 26.52
CA LYS A 613 -8.59 -23.51 25.92
C LYS A 613 -10.04 -23.32 25.45
N GLU A 614 -10.63 -24.37 24.85
CA GLU A 614 -11.98 -24.30 24.30
C GLU A 614 -13.05 -24.33 25.41
N ARG A 615 -12.88 -25.17 26.43
CA ARG A 615 -13.86 -25.31 27.53
C ARG A 615 -13.71 -24.23 28.60
N PHE A 616 -12.48 -23.79 28.88
CA PHE A 616 -12.19 -22.83 29.96
C PHE A 616 -11.24 -21.71 29.47
N PRO A 617 -11.65 -20.89 28.49
CA PRO A 617 -10.77 -19.90 27.86
C PRO A 617 -10.18 -18.89 28.84
N GLN A 618 -10.99 -18.41 29.80
CA GLN A 618 -10.54 -17.44 30.80
C GLN A 618 -9.48 -18.04 31.76
N ALA A 619 -9.64 -19.31 32.15
CA ALA A 619 -8.67 -20.01 32.99
C ALA A 619 -7.36 -20.24 32.24
N TYR A 620 -7.46 -20.64 30.97
CA TYR A 620 -6.32 -20.87 30.08
C TYR A 620 -5.51 -19.59 29.84
N ASP A 621 -6.18 -18.48 29.53
CA ASP A 621 -5.52 -17.21 29.24
C ASP A 621 -4.84 -16.61 30.47
N VAL A 622 -5.44 -16.74 31.65
CA VAL A 622 -4.81 -16.33 32.92
C VAL A 622 -3.62 -17.23 33.26
N ALA A 623 -3.72 -18.55 33.08
CA ALA A 623 -2.56 -19.45 33.26
C ALA A 623 -1.41 -19.11 32.30
N ARG A 624 -1.74 -18.75 31.05
CA ARG A 624 -0.75 -18.35 30.04
C ARG A 624 -0.09 -17.03 30.38
N SER A 625 -0.86 -16.00 30.76
CA SER A 625 -0.32 -14.67 31.05
C SER A 625 0.56 -14.66 32.31
N LYS A 626 0.26 -15.53 33.28
CA LYS A 626 1.08 -15.73 34.48
C LYS A 626 2.26 -16.71 34.30
N GLY A 627 2.39 -17.36 33.14
CA GLY A 627 3.46 -18.33 32.88
C GLY A 627 3.27 -19.70 33.54
N GLU A 628 2.16 -19.94 34.23
CA GLU A 628 1.84 -21.14 35.01
C GLU A 628 1.25 -22.28 34.15
N LEU A 629 0.97 -22.02 32.86
CA LEU A 629 0.27 -22.94 31.97
C LEU A 629 0.96 -24.31 31.86
N ASN A 630 2.29 -24.36 31.94
CA ASN A 630 3.03 -25.62 31.86
C ASN A 630 2.84 -26.49 33.11
N GLU A 631 2.78 -25.87 34.28
CA GLU A 631 2.61 -26.54 35.56
C GLU A 631 1.19 -27.05 35.74
N ILE A 632 0.20 -26.20 35.41
CA ILE A 632 -1.23 -26.52 35.45
C ILE A 632 -1.62 -27.61 34.44
N CYS A 633 -0.95 -27.67 33.29
CA CYS A 633 -1.22 -28.64 32.21
C CYS A 633 -0.16 -29.74 32.12
N SER A 634 0.46 -30.11 33.24
CA SER A 634 1.52 -31.12 33.31
C SER A 634 0.99 -32.56 33.13
N HIS A 635 -0.25 -32.82 33.55
CA HIS A 635 -0.95 -34.10 33.37
C HIS A 635 -1.52 -34.31 31.97
N MET A 636 -1.65 -33.24 31.18
CA MET A 636 -2.20 -33.32 29.83
C MET A 636 -1.15 -33.88 28.87
N LYS A 637 -1.53 -34.86 28.05
CA LYS A 637 -0.65 -35.40 27.01
C LYS A 637 -0.24 -34.26 26.08
N TYR A 638 1.02 -33.84 26.22
CA TYR A 638 1.64 -32.86 25.36
C TYR A 638 1.96 -33.57 24.05
N HIS A 639 1.09 -33.44 23.04
CA HIS A 639 1.49 -33.77 21.66
C HIS A 639 2.48 -32.70 21.18
N ARG A 640 3.72 -32.82 21.66
CA ARG A 640 4.88 -32.24 20.98
C ARG A 640 4.97 -33.16 19.78
N HIS A 641 4.65 -32.63 18.62
CA HIS A 641 5.10 -33.27 17.40
C HIS A 641 6.59 -33.56 17.59
N LYS A 642 6.94 -34.84 17.72
CA LYS A 642 8.33 -35.26 17.87
C LYS A 642 8.91 -35.15 16.48
N TRP A 643 9.60 -34.03 16.27
CA TRP A 643 10.30 -33.77 15.02
C TRP A 643 11.32 -34.86 14.78
N ASP A 644 11.09 -35.63 13.72
CA ASP A 644 12.07 -36.56 13.16
C ASP A 644 13.15 -35.76 12.40
N GLU A 645 14.39 -36.22 12.44
CA GLU A 645 15.49 -35.56 11.72
C GLU A 645 15.26 -35.61 10.20
N ASN A 646 14.69 -36.69 9.66
CA ASN A 646 14.32 -36.80 8.25
C ASN A 646 13.17 -35.86 7.89
N GLU A 647 12.17 -35.72 8.76
CA GLU A 647 11.08 -34.75 8.60
C GLU A 647 11.57 -33.31 8.60
N LEU A 648 12.46 -32.93 9.53
CA LEU A 648 13.09 -31.61 9.54
C LEU A 648 13.93 -31.38 8.27
N ILE A 649 14.72 -32.36 7.85
CA ILE A 649 15.50 -32.30 6.60
C ILE A 649 14.57 -32.17 5.39
N ASN A 650 13.46 -32.90 5.37
CA ASN A 650 12.47 -32.83 4.30
C ASN A 650 11.87 -31.42 4.21
N ILE A 651 11.45 -30.83 5.32
CA ILE A 651 10.95 -29.44 5.35
C ILE A 651 12.05 -28.46 4.93
N LEU A 652 13.27 -28.61 5.44
CA LEU A 652 14.41 -27.78 5.07
C LEU A 652 14.77 -27.89 3.58
N SER A 653 14.49 -29.03 2.93
CA SER A 653 14.68 -29.20 1.48
C SER A 653 13.63 -28.48 0.62
N HIS A 654 12.49 -28.09 1.21
CA HIS A 654 11.39 -27.40 0.55
C HIS A 654 11.42 -25.88 0.72
N VAL A 655 12.34 -25.34 1.51
CA VAL A 655 12.54 -23.90 1.72
C VAL A 655 13.93 -23.47 1.27
N TYR A 656 14.09 -22.24 0.79
CA TYR A 656 15.37 -21.77 0.22
C TYR A 656 16.34 -21.23 1.28
N ASN A 657 15.81 -20.71 2.39
CA ASN A 657 16.60 -20.14 3.47
C ASN A 657 15.84 -20.14 4.80
N MET A 658 16.55 -19.81 5.88
CA MET A 658 15.97 -19.76 7.24
C MET A 658 14.83 -18.73 7.41
N ARG A 659 14.71 -17.73 6.52
CA ARG A 659 13.62 -16.76 6.53
C ARG A 659 12.34 -17.39 6.00
N GLU A 660 12.42 -18.13 4.90
CA GLU A 660 11.28 -18.89 4.37
C GLU A 660 10.84 -20.00 5.33
N LEU A 661 11.76 -20.66 6.03
CA LEU A 661 11.39 -21.62 7.08
C LEU A 661 10.54 -20.95 8.19
N LYS A 662 10.91 -19.73 8.58
CA LYS A 662 10.19 -18.95 9.59
C LYS A 662 8.80 -18.53 9.10
N ASP A 663 8.70 -18.15 7.83
CA ASP A 663 7.48 -17.57 7.26
C ASP A 663 6.46 -18.64 6.84
N PHE A 664 6.92 -19.78 6.32
CA PHE A 664 6.04 -20.84 5.77
C PHE A 664 5.95 -22.10 6.64
N HIS A 665 6.92 -22.35 7.53
CA HIS A 665 6.95 -23.53 8.41
C HIS A 665 7.21 -23.12 9.88
N HIS A 666 6.34 -22.27 10.41
CA HIS A 666 6.46 -21.65 11.72
C HIS A 666 6.75 -22.64 12.87
N ASN A 667 6.13 -23.83 12.84
CA ASN A 667 6.30 -24.84 13.89
C ASN A 667 7.71 -25.47 13.85
N ALA A 668 8.26 -25.73 12.66
CA ALA A 668 9.62 -26.25 12.49
C ALA A 668 10.66 -25.19 12.89
N TRP A 669 10.44 -23.93 12.49
CA TRP A 669 11.27 -22.81 12.90
C TRP A 669 11.28 -22.61 14.42
N SER A 670 10.11 -22.66 15.06
CA SER A 670 9.97 -22.55 16.51
C SER A 670 10.73 -23.68 17.22
N HIS A 671 10.62 -24.92 16.73
CA HIS A 671 11.38 -26.06 17.25
C HIS A 671 12.90 -25.87 17.13
N LEU A 672 13.41 -25.48 15.95
CA LEU A 672 14.85 -25.25 15.76
C LEU A 672 15.37 -24.10 16.62
N LYS A 673 14.58 -23.03 16.79
CA LYS A 673 14.94 -21.86 17.60
C LYS A 673 14.98 -22.19 19.10
N SER A 674 13.94 -22.84 19.61
CA SER A 674 13.83 -23.18 21.04
C SER A 674 14.87 -24.19 21.51
N ASN A 675 15.39 -25.03 20.61
CA ASN A 675 16.43 -26.03 20.92
C ASN A 675 17.84 -25.60 20.50
N GLY A 676 18.05 -24.35 20.06
CA GLY A 676 19.37 -23.85 19.63
C GLY A 676 19.93 -24.49 18.36
N LEU A 677 19.13 -25.28 17.63
CA LEU A 677 19.54 -26.04 16.44
C LEU A 677 19.64 -25.18 15.17
N VAL A 678 19.22 -23.90 15.22
CA VAL A 678 19.28 -22.98 14.06
C VAL A 678 20.67 -22.94 13.45
N GLY A 679 21.74 -22.91 14.26
CA GLY A 679 23.12 -22.91 13.76
C GLY A 679 23.51 -24.19 13.00
N LYS A 680 23.10 -25.36 13.52
CA LYS A 680 23.32 -26.68 12.90
C LYS A 680 22.70 -26.73 11.50
N TYR A 681 21.44 -26.34 11.38
CA TYR A 681 20.69 -26.41 10.12
C TYR A 681 20.82 -25.16 9.24
N LYS A 682 21.41 -24.05 9.70
CA LYS A 682 21.73 -22.89 8.84
C LYS A 682 22.81 -23.22 7.82
N LYS A 683 23.66 -24.21 8.10
CA LYS A 683 24.65 -24.75 7.17
C LYS A 683 23.98 -25.48 5.98
N TYR A 684 22.77 -26.02 6.15
CA TYR A 684 21.99 -26.67 5.08
C TYR A 684 21.70 -25.70 3.93
N PHE A 685 21.55 -24.40 4.22
CA PHE A 685 21.32 -23.36 3.22
C PHE A 685 22.58 -22.64 2.73
N LYS A 686 23.75 -22.88 3.36
CA LYS A 686 25.01 -22.23 2.96
C LYS A 686 25.51 -22.70 1.58
N GLY A 687 25.03 -23.84 1.06
CA GLY A 687 25.30 -24.29 -0.29
C GLY A 687 24.34 -23.75 -1.37
N HIS A 688 23.29 -23.00 -1.00
CA HIS A 688 22.28 -22.50 -1.95
C HIS A 688 22.47 -21.03 -2.35
N ASN A 689 23.35 -20.28 -1.67
CA ASN A 689 23.55 -18.84 -1.90
C ASN A 689 24.74 -18.49 -2.80
N GLU A 690 25.41 -19.46 -3.42
CA GLU A 690 26.53 -19.21 -4.35
C GLU A 690 26.16 -19.28 -5.84
N ASP A 691 24.89 -19.57 -6.19
CA ASP A 691 24.38 -19.50 -7.57
C ASP A 691 23.61 -18.18 -7.81
N LYS A 692 24.31 -17.04 -7.73
CA LYS A 692 23.86 -15.76 -8.34
C LYS A 692 24.88 -15.25 -9.34
#